data_AF-A0A251XW15-F1
#
_entry.id   AF-A0A251XW15-F1
#
_cell.length_a   1.000
_cell.length_b   1.000
_cell.length_c   1.000
_cell.angle_alpha   90.00
_cell.angle_beta   90.00
_cell.angle_gamma   90.00
#
_symmetry.space_group_name_H-M   'P 1'
#
loop_
_entity.id
_entity.type
_entity.pdbx_description
1 polymer ?
#
loop_
_entity_poly.entity_id
_entity_poly.type
_entity_poly.pdbx_seq_one_letter_code
_entity_poly.pdbx_strand_id
1 'polypeptide(L)'
;MGRPSTGGGTGGVRRSRGRLVRAVSVLALLVALGAGGATAASAATQTPSPSPRPPGAPLPAPAVGPTVQPPPFSTDGAVQVSGTRPSGADVQVTIASVPAAVTLPTPTTWRASATGVPDGQSAVRVSSEGQEATTTASVLRAPGVNSFSVVTTGLVSGTGFPGATVDARSGGAACRATVGASSTWACLLAPPPPSGTGVAVTATQSTSWSVGAPAVGRGTGSFDTTAPGAAVITAPAAGSSIDTAGITISGTSDEDGATVRAYLAGYGDAACQAQVAGGRWSCATGTLPPGPLGITATVTDPLGNISTLAAEVRVTVAAPSASPTPGATTPPATPSPEATSTPEGTEAAPAPATGPGGDGTPEVGPSPEGAPGAGSAPAAAAPGTWNAPTRFGTSLQPLDAAFTDGRGLLPLLLALGAVLLVTLPALLLRGALVTRFGGRHRSASDVTPLRIVPRGDAGALTTRATAAAFTDTTATTGQMRIVPGRLDSAPVPVPARREPEPTLLGARPARDPGRVGRWGGAAVALALAAALASLSLPVGSDPNAVRLFLAALLGLAVVNGVGVVAVASVAGRLGAGPARVRAVPALLVLSATAVLVSRGFGLAPPIVIGQVLGLVADDRDDRSRARLALVQSGALATLGLAAWVAYGFVPARGGIWAQTANELLSTVTLAALSSAALALAPMSLVLGRSLLLRSLPLWAVTSVAVLTLAFAAVATTASGVQAGVWITALVVAAAFAALSVAVWLWIRVVEPSLQRP
;
A
#
# COMPACT_ATOMS: atom_id res chain seq x y z
N MET A 1 -24.82 76.34 -17.86
CA MET A 1 -25.86 75.31 -18.16
C MET A 1 -25.35 73.96 -17.67
N GLY A 2 -26.22 72.99 -17.35
CA GLY A 2 -25.87 71.56 -17.28
C GLY A 2 -25.12 71.03 -16.04
N ARG A 3 -25.86 70.39 -15.12
CA ARG A 3 -25.50 69.09 -14.50
C ARG A 3 -26.12 67.96 -15.39
N PRO A 4 -25.93 66.64 -15.17
CA PRO A 4 -25.32 65.93 -14.02
C PRO A 4 -24.38 64.74 -14.36
N SER A 5 -23.74 64.15 -13.33
CA SER A 5 -23.50 62.70 -13.16
C SER A 5 -22.91 62.45 -11.76
N THR A 6 -23.66 61.92 -10.78
CA THR A 6 -23.82 60.48 -10.43
C THR A 6 -22.50 59.79 -10.02
N GLY A 7 -22.43 59.32 -8.77
CA GLY A 7 -21.31 58.52 -8.23
C GLY A 7 -21.76 57.13 -7.76
N GLY A 8 -20.81 56.25 -7.39
CA GLY A 8 -21.16 54.89 -6.92
C GLY A 8 -20.04 54.06 -6.28
N GLY A 9 -20.23 53.72 -5.00
CA GLY A 9 -20.05 52.34 -4.50
C GLY A 9 -18.65 51.74 -4.27
N THR A 10 -17.91 52.18 -3.24
CA THR A 10 -16.75 51.44 -2.69
C THR A 10 -17.15 50.41 -1.61
N GLY A 11 -17.94 49.39 -1.99
CA GLY A 11 -18.67 48.52 -1.04
C GLY A 11 -18.31 47.02 -0.98
N GLY A 12 -17.31 46.53 -1.72
CA GLY A 12 -17.12 45.07 -1.93
C GLY A 12 -16.28 44.31 -0.88
N VAL A 13 -15.08 44.80 -0.56
CA VAL A 13 -13.96 43.93 -0.15
C VAL A 13 -14.04 43.38 1.28
N ARG A 14 -14.73 44.03 2.22
CA ARG A 14 -14.73 43.60 3.64
C ARG A 14 -15.69 42.44 3.98
N ARG A 15 -16.67 42.11 3.12
CA ARG A 15 -17.68 41.06 3.44
C ARG A 15 -17.21 39.61 3.23
N SER A 16 -16.15 39.36 2.45
CA SER A 16 -15.63 38.00 2.21
C SER A 16 -14.87 37.43 3.41
N ARG A 17 -13.95 38.21 4.00
CA ARG A 17 -13.09 37.80 5.13
C ARG A 17 -13.92 37.33 6.35
N GLY A 18 -15.06 37.97 6.62
CA GLY A 18 -15.96 37.59 7.73
C GLY A 18 -16.65 36.22 7.57
N ARG A 19 -16.81 35.71 6.33
CA ARG A 19 -17.34 34.35 6.09
C ARG A 19 -16.25 33.29 6.23
N LEU A 20 -15.03 33.60 5.79
CA LEU A 20 -13.86 32.71 5.91
C LEU A 20 -13.53 32.39 7.38
N VAL A 21 -13.50 33.39 8.27
CA VAL A 21 -13.23 33.16 9.70
C VAL A 21 -14.28 32.23 10.31
N ARG A 22 -15.58 32.45 10.04
CA ARG A 22 -16.65 31.57 10.55
C ARG A 22 -16.54 30.12 10.06
N ALA A 23 -16.12 29.89 8.82
CA ALA A 23 -15.90 28.53 8.31
C ALA A 23 -14.75 27.82 9.06
N VAL A 24 -13.64 28.51 9.32
CA VAL A 24 -12.51 27.96 10.10
C VAL A 24 -12.91 27.70 11.55
N SER A 25 -13.67 28.60 12.19
CA SER A 25 -14.17 28.40 13.55
C SER A 25 -15.10 27.20 13.69
N VAL A 26 -16.00 26.97 12.72
CA VAL A 26 -16.87 25.78 12.72
C VAL A 26 -16.06 24.49 12.52
N LEU A 27 -15.03 24.52 11.67
CA LEU A 27 -14.15 23.36 11.47
C LEU A 27 -13.34 23.04 12.75
N ALA A 28 -12.83 24.05 13.44
CA ALA A 28 -12.14 23.88 14.72
C ALA A 28 -13.07 23.33 15.82
N LEU A 29 -14.33 23.79 15.86
CA LEU A 29 -15.33 23.31 16.82
C LEU A 29 -15.68 21.83 16.57
N LEU A 30 -15.81 21.42 15.31
CA LEU A 30 -16.05 20.01 14.93
C LEU A 30 -14.87 19.09 15.25
N VAL A 31 -13.62 19.58 15.13
CA VAL A 31 -12.44 18.82 15.57
C VAL A 31 -12.38 18.69 17.10
N ALA A 32 -12.72 19.74 17.85
CA ALA A 32 -12.81 19.69 19.30
C ALA A 32 -13.89 18.70 19.80
N LEU A 33 -15.05 18.67 19.14
CA LEU A 33 -16.13 17.71 19.41
C LEU A 33 -15.76 16.25 19.09
N GLY A 34 -14.71 16.01 18.29
CA GLY A 34 -14.19 14.67 18.04
C GLY A 34 -13.25 14.12 19.12
N ALA A 35 -12.82 14.94 20.08
CA ALA A 35 -11.81 14.58 21.08
C ALA A 35 -12.36 14.29 22.49
N GLY A 36 -13.64 14.58 22.77
CA GLY A 36 -14.27 14.35 24.07
C GLY A 36 -15.38 13.31 24.01
N GLY A 37 -15.10 12.05 24.41
CA GLY A 37 -16.06 10.96 24.21
C GLY A 37 -15.78 9.64 24.93
N ALA A 38 -15.29 9.65 26.18
CA ALA A 38 -15.05 8.42 26.96
C ALA A 38 -15.28 8.53 28.49
N THR A 39 -16.02 9.52 28.98
CA THR A 39 -16.51 9.52 30.37
C THR A 39 -17.79 8.69 30.45
N ALA A 40 -17.68 7.45 30.89
CA ALA A 40 -18.84 6.61 31.18
C ALA A 40 -19.64 7.21 32.34
N ALA A 41 -20.83 7.74 32.05
CA ALA A 41 -21.78 8.15 33.08
C ALA A 41 -22.34 6.89 33.75
N SER A 42 -21.84 6.56 34.94
CA SER A 42 -22.37 5.47 35.76
C SER A 42 -23.85 5.70 36.03
N ALA A 43 -24.72 4.92 35.38
CA ALA A 43 -26.15 4.93 35.67
C ALA A 43 -26.36 4.47 37.12
N ALA A 44 -26.66 5.41 38.01
CA ALA A 44 -26.90 5.12 39.41
C ALA A 44 -28.19 4.31 39.56
N THR A 45 -28.06 2.98 39.60
CA THR A 45 -29.16 2.08 39.94
C THR A 45 -29.65 2.44 41.34
N GLN A 46 -30.87 2.98 41.43
CA GLN A 46 -31.46 3.33 42.71
C GLN A 46 -31.73 2.04 43.51
N THR A 47 -30.86 1.72 44.45
CA THR A 47 -31.09 0.68 45.44
C THR A 47 -32.34 1.03 46.25
N PRO A 48 -33.33 0.13 46.42
CA PRO A 48 -34.50 0.41 47.21
C PRO A 48 -34.10 0.71 48.66
N SER A 49 -34.62 1.81 49.21
CA SER A 49 -34.31 2.25 50.57
C SER A 49 -34.75 1.19 51.59
N PRO A 50 -33.86 0.68 52.47
CA PRO A 50 -34.23 -0.31 53.46
C PRO A 50 -35.10 0.32 54.57
N SER A 51 -36.15 -0.40 54.99
CA SER A 51 -37.02 0.02 56.10
C SER A 51 -36.21 0.28 57.38
N PRO A 52 -36.59 1.28 58.20
CA PRO A 52 -35.83 1.66 59.39
C PRO A 52 -35.75 0.51 60.40
N ARG A 53 -34.52 0.10 60.73
CA ARG A 53 -34.22 -0.86 61.80
C ARG A 53 -34.37 -0.18 63.18
N PRO A 54 -34.93 -0.83 64.22
CA PRO A 54 -34.99 -0.27 65.57
C PRO A 54 -33.59 0.04 66.15
N PRO A 55 -33.45 1.10 66.96
CA PRO A 55 -32.17 1.49 67.54
C PRO A 55 -31.73 0.51 68.65
N GLY A 56 -30.44 0.15 68.67
CA GLY A 56 -29.84 -0.62 69.77
C GLY A 56 -28.74 -1.62 69.40
N ALA A 57 -28.58 -1.98 68.12
CA ALA A 57 -27.52 -2.91 67.69
C ALA A 57 -26.17 -2.19 67.53
N PRO A 58 -25.06 -2.68 68.13
CA PRO A 58 -23.71 -2.18 67.85
C PRO A 58 -23.34 -2.35 66.38
N LEU A 59 -22.65 -1.37 65.82
CA LEU A 59 -22.04 -1.48 64.49
C LEU A 59 -20.83 -2.43 64.57
N PRO A 60 -20.75 -3.48 63.74
CA PRO A 60 -19.50 -4.24 63.60
C PRO A 60 -18.43 -3.33 63.01
N ALA A 61 -17.19 -3.46 63.49
CA ALA A 61 -16.05 -2.74 62.91
C ALA A 61 -15.87 -3.15 61.43
N PRO A 62 -15.52 -2.21 60.53
CA PRO A 62 -15.33 -2.53 59.12
C PRO A 62 -14.16 -3.52 58.97
N ALA A 63 -14.40 -4.61 58.24
CA ALA A 63 -13.38 -5.61 57.95
C ALA A 63 -12.24 -4.97 57.14
N VAL A 64 -11.02 -5.04 57.66
CA VAL A 64 -9.84 -4.43 57.04
C VAL A 64 -9.36 -5.35 55.92
N GLY A 65 -9.77 -5.04 54.69
CA GLY A 65 -9.34 -5.76 53.49
C GLY A 65 -7.82 -5.73 53.25
N PRO A 66 -7.32 -6.50 52.26
CA PRO A 66 -5.90 -6.50 51.92
C PRO A 66 -5.43 -5.12 51.45
N THR A 67 -4.16 -4.82 51.64
CA THR A 67 -3.51 -3.65 51.03
C THR A 67 -2.38 -4.10 50.12
N VAL A 68 -1.98 -3.23 49.18
CA VAL A 68 -0.86 -3.47 48.28
C VAL A 68 -0.08 -2.19 48.04
N GLN A 69 1.24 -2.26 48.15
CA GLN A 69 2.16 -1.15 47.86
C GLN A 69 2.54 -1.15 46.37
N PRO A 70 2.71 0.01 45.72
CA PRO A 70 3.22 0.06 44.36
C PRO A 70 4.60 -0.62 44.25
N PRO A 71 4.80 -1.60 43.35
CA PRO A 71 6.09 -2.22 43.13
C PRO A 71 7.07 -1.25 42.44
N PRO A 72 8.40 -1.44 42.58
CA PRO A 72 9.38 -0.70 41.81
C PRO A 72 9.25 -1.00 40.30
N PHE A 73 9.72 -0.07 39.48
CA PHE A 73 9.88 -0.25 38.03
C PHE A 73 10.93 -1.35 37.74
N SER A 74 10.61 -2.26 36.82
CA SER A 74 11.47 -3.39 36.45
C SER A 74 11.99 -3.24 35.01
N THR A 75 13.26 -3.64 34.81
CA THR A 75 13.94 -3.61 33.52
C THR A 75 14.32 -5.00 32.98
N ASP A 76 13.88 -6.05 33.68
CA ASP A 76 14.17 -7.46 33.43
C ASP A 76 12.90 -8.35 33.32
N GLY A 77 11.75 -7.84 33.78
CA GLY A 77 10.50 -8.60 33.91
C GLY A 77 10.36 -9.35 35.24
N ALA A 78 11.22 -9.09 36.23
CA ALA A 78 11.06 -9.53 37.61
C ALA A 78 10.36 -8.42 38.42
N VAL A 79 9.18 -8.74 38.98
CA VAL A 79 8.39 -7.82 39.82
C VAL A 79 8.27 -8.42 41.22
N GLN A 80 8.61 -7.64 42.24
CA GLN A 80 8.30 -7.94 43.63
C GLN A 80 7.34 -6.90 44.20
N VAL A 81 6.35 -7.36 44.97
CA VAL A 81 5.29 -6.53 45.52
C VAL A 81 4.93 -6.99 46.94
N SER A 82 4.53 -6.06 47.80
CA SER A 82 4.27 -6.30 49.23
C SER A 82 3.00 -5.59 49.71
N GLY A 83 2.45 -6.07 50.82
CA GLY A 83 1.26 -5.47 51.41
C GLY A 83 0.86 -6.10 52.74
N THR A 84 -0.33 -5.71 53.22
CA THR A 84 -0.96 -6.28 54.43
C THR A 84 -2.20 -7.10 54.08
N ARG A 85 -2.63 -7.91 55.04
CA ARG A 85 -3.81 -8.78 54.97
C ARG A 85 -4.51 -8.85 56.35
N PRO A 86 -5.79 -9.28 56.42
CA PRO A 86 -6.37 -9.76 57.67
C PRO A 86 -5.51 -10.87 58.29
N SER A 87 -5.51 -10.95 59.62
CA SER A 87 -4.67 -11.92 60.35
C SER A 87 -5.12 -13.35 60.11
N GLY A 88 -4.32 -14.13 59.37
CA GLY A 88 -4.62 -15.52 59.03
C GLY A 88 -5.30 -15.74 57.67
N ALA A 89 -5.79 -14.70 57.01
CA ALA A 89 -6.44 -14.79 55.70
C ALA A 89 -5.47 -15.19 54.58
N ASP A 90 -5.91 -16.07 53.67
CA ASP A 90 -5.13 -16.41 52.48
C ASP A 90 -5.14 -15.26 51.47
N VAL A 91 -3.99 -15.06 50.80
CA VAL A 91 -3.77 -13.98 49.82
C VAL A 91 -3.33 -14.58 48.49
N GLN A 92 -4.07 -14.27 47.43
CA GLN A 92 -3.68 -14.58 46.05
C GLN A 92 -3.22 -13.31 45.34
N VAL A 93 -2.13 -13.40 44.59
CA VAL A 93 -1.54 -12.25 43.86
C VAL A 93 -1.33 -12.64 42.40
N THR A 94 -1.83 -11.81 41.49
CA THR A 94 -1.69 -11.97 40.03
C THR A 94 -1.17 -10.69 39.41
N ILE A 95 -0.12 -10.78 38.58
CA ILE A 95 0.54 -9.64 37.93
C ILE A 95 0.51 -9.89 36.42
N ALA A 96 -0.19 -9.06 35.64
CA ALA A 96 -0.29 -9.24 34.18
C ALA A 96 -0.82 -10.64 33.74
N SER A 97 -1.74 -11.23 34.52
CA SER A 97 -2.22 -12.62 34.39
C SER A 97 -1.19 -13.72 34.71
N VAL A 98 0.01 -13.37 35.20
CA VAL A 98 0.98 -14.31 35.78
C VAL A 98 0.68 -14.48 37.27
N PRO A 99 0.43 -15.70 37.78
CA PRO A 99 0.36 -15.95 39.22
C PRO A 99 1.70 -15.68 39.89
N ALA A 100 1.71 -14.89 40.96
CA ALA A 100 2.94 -14.57 41.70
C ALA A 100 3.14 -15.56 42.87
N ALA A 101 4.39 -15.93 43.14
CA ALA A 101 4.76 -16.77 44.27
C ALA A 101 4.63 -15.95 45.58
N VAL A 102 3.62 -16.27 46.39
CA VAL A 102 3.32 -15.57 47.65
C VAL A 102 4.10 -16.19 48.80
N THR A 103 4.61 -15.33 49.68
CA THR A 103 5.24 -15.65 50.96
C THR A 103 4.62 -14.78 52.06
N LEU A 104 4.61 -15.28 53.30
CA LEU A 104 3.93 -14.67 54.43
C LEU A 104 4.93 -14.37 55.57
N PRO A 105 5.63 -13.21 55.57
CA PRO A 105 6.63 -12.90 56.57
C PRO A 105 6.07 -12.75 58.00
N THR A 106 4.79 -12.40 58.13
CA THR A 106 4.08 -12.32 59.41
C THR A 106 2.61 -12.76 59.25
N PRO A 107 1.84 -12.91 60.35
CA PRO A 107 0.40 -13.17 60.27
C PRO A 107 -0.42 -12.11 59.53
N THR A 108 0.10 -10.88 59.37
CA THR A 108 -0.61 -9.71 58.82
C THR A 108 0.06 -9.09 57.59
N THR A 109 1.23 -9.58 57.18
CA THR A 109 1.96 -9.10 56.00
C THR A 109 2.21 -10.21 54.99
N TRP A 110 2.37 -9.82 53.73
CA TRP A 110 2.66 -10.73 52.63
C TRP A 110 3.66 -10.08 51.65
N ARG A 111 4.40 -10.92 50.91
CA ARG A 111 5.26 -10.53 49.79
C ARG A 111 5.04 -11.51 48.65
N ALA A 112 4.94 -11.00 47.43
CA ALA A 112 4.80 -11.83 46.24
C ALA A 112 5.85 -11.45 45.18
N SER A 113 6.33 -12.45 44.43
CA SER A 113 7.25 -12.26 43.32
C SER A 113 6.77 -12.95 42.05
N ALA A 114 6.97 -12.32 40.90
CA ALA A 114 6.71 -12.89 39.59
C ALA A 114 7.87 -12.57 38.65
N THR A 115 8.21 -13.51 37.77
CA THR A 115 9.23 -13.35 36.73
C THR A 115 8.61 -13.55 35.35
N GLY A 116 9.21 -12.93 34.33
CA GLY A 116 8.70 -12.99 32.96
C GLY A 116 7.51 -12.06 32.69
N VAL A 117 7.16 -11.16 33.62
CA VAL A 117 6.06 -10.19 33.46
C VAL A 117 6.29 -9.38 32.16
N PRO A 118 5.29 -9.28 31.26
CA PRO A 118 5.46 -8.62 29.96
C PRO A 118 5.66 -7.11 30.11
N ASP A 119 6.37 -6.52 29.15
CA ASP A 119 6.63 -5.09 29.08
C ASP A 119 5.34 -4.28 28.93
N GLY A 120 5.30 -3.11 29.57
CA GLY A 120 4.13 -2.24 29.66
C GLY A 120 3.76 -1.94 31.11
N GLN A 121 2.57 -1.35 31.28
CA GLN A 121 1.94 -1.17 32.59
C GLN A 121 0.84 -2.22 32.77
N SER A 122 0.92 -2.98 33.85
CA SER A 122 0.02 -4.11 34.14
C SER A 122 -0.57 -4.01 35.54
N ALA A 123 -1.85 -4.36 35.67
CA ALA A 123 -2.49 -4.46 36.97
C ALA A 123 -1.86 -5.60 37.79
N VAL A 124 -1.51 -5.28 39.03
CA VAL A 124 -1.36 -6.23 40.13
C VAL A 124 -2.73 -6.34 40.80
N ARG A 125 -3.31 -7.53 40.82
CA ARG A 125 -4.50 -7.84 41.63
C ARG A 125 -4.09 -8.65 42.84
N VAL A 126 -4.62 -8.28 44.00
CA VAL A 126 -4.46 -8.95 45.28
C VAL A 126 -5.85 -9.26 45.82
N SER A 127 -6.17 -10.53 46.05
CA SER A 127 -7.45 -10.94 46.63
C SER A 127 -7.24 -11.67 47.96
N SER A 128 -8.13 -11.40 48.92
CA SER A 128 -8.13 -11.98 50.27
C SER A 128 -9.57 -11.96 50.79
N GLU A 129 -10.12 -13.11 51.19
CA GLU A 129 -11.47 -13.23 51.78
C GLU A 129 -12.60 -12.52 51.00
N GLY A 130 -12.52 -12.51 49.67
CA GLY A 130 -13.51 -11.85 48.80
C GLY A 130 -13.39 -10.32 48.73
N GLN A 131 -12.34 -9.73 49.29
CA GLN A 131 -11.94 -8.34 49.05
C GLN A 131 -10.77 -8.29 48.05
N GLU A 132 -10.76 -7.28 47.17
CA GLU A 132 -9.65 -7.01 46.24
C GLU A 132 -8.95 -5.69 46.57
N ALA A 133 -7.62 -5.68 46.38
CA ALA A 133 -6.80 -4.49 46.29
C ALA A 133 -5.99 -4.52 44.99
N THR A 134 -5.73 -3.35 44.39
CA THR A 134 -5.03 -3.25 43.10
C THR A 134 -3.97 -2.16 43.09
N THR A 135 -2.91 -2.38 42.29
CA THR A 135 -1.89 -1.38 41.96
C THR A 135 -1.31 -1.67 40.57
N THR A 136 -0.35 -0.88 40.10
CA THR A 136 0.23 -1.01 38.75
C THR A 136 1.70 -1.39 38.83
N ALA A 137 2.06 -2.53 38.24
CA ALA A 137 3.45 -2.87 37.90
C ALA A 137 3.82 -2.23 36.56
N SER A 138 5.05 -1.73 36.43
CA SER A 138 5.57 -1.16 35.20
C SER A 138 6.90 -1.82 34.83
N VAL A 139 6.96 -2.43 33.64
CA VAL A 139 8.10 -3.21 33.14
C VAL A 139 8.54 -2.65 31.80
N LEU A 140 9.83 -2.37 31.61
CA LEU A 140 10.38 -1.98 30.31
C LEU A 140 11.83 -2.46 30.18
N ARG A 141 12.05 -3.51 29.38
CA ARG A 141 13.36 -4.14 29.17
C ARG A 141 14.24 -3.33 28.24
N ALA A 142 15.47 -3.79 28.04
CA ALA A 142 16.35 -3.28 26.99
C ALA A 142 15.67 -3.38 25.61
N PRO A 143 15.79 -2.38 24.72
CA PRO A 143 15.42 -2.54 23.32
C PRO A 143 16.37 -3.54 22.65
N GLY A 144 15.86 -4.35 21.73
CA GLY A 144 16.72 -5.16 20.87
C GLY A 144 17.48 -4.26 19.89
N VAL A 145 18.76 -4.54 19.66
CA VAL A 145 19.58 -3.90 18.62
C VAL A 145 19.97 -4.99 17.63
N ASN A 146 19.63 -4.81 16.36
CA ASN A 146 19.98 -5.78 15.33
C ASN A 146 21.50 -5.72 15.07
N SER A 147 22.17 -6.88 15.08
CA SER A 147 23.53 -7.00 14.57
C SER A 147 23.51 -7.42 13.10
N PHE A 148 24.33 -6.79 12.26
CA PHE A 148 24.26 -6.98 10.80
C PHE A 148 25.63 -6.93 10.11
N SER A 149 25.77 -7.80 9.10
CA SER A 149 26.93 -7.89 8.20
C SER A 149 26.81 -7.05 6.91
N VAL A 150 25.65 -6.41 6.70
CA VAL A 150 25.45 -5.48 5.57
C VAL A 150 26.08 -4.14 5.92
N VAL A 151 26.97 -3.63 5.06
CA VAL A 151 27.63 -2.34 5.28
C VAL A 151 26.63 -1.19 5.07
N THR A 152 26.67 -0.18 5.95
CA THR A 152 25.82 1.03 5.85
C THR A 152 26.59 2.30 6.25
N THR A 153 26.10 3.47 5.88
CA THR A 153 26.63 4.78 6.31
C THR A 153 26.23 5.18 7.74
N GLY A 154 25.79 4.22 8.58
CA GLY A 154 25.36 4.46 9.96
C GLY A 154 23.89 4.16 10.26
N LEU A 155 23.20 3.39 9.41
CA LEU A 155 21.81 3.01 9.64
C LEU A 155 21.74 1.89 10.68
N VAL A 156 21.05 2.14 11.80
CA VAL A 156 20.81 1.15 12.86
C VAL A 156 19.33 0.84 13.00
N SER A 157 19.02 -0.39 13.41
CA SER A 157 17.65 -0.86 13.60
C SER A 157 17.54 -1.87 14.74
N GLY A 158 16.31 -2.14 15.19
CA GLY A 158 16.07 -3.06 16.27
C GLY A 158 14.60 -3.20 16.65
N THR A 159 14.37 -3.73 17.85
CA THR A 159 13.04 -3.93 18.44
C THR A 159 12.89 -3.17 19.76
N GLY A 160 11.64 -2.92 20.17
CA GLY A 160 11.34 -2.22 21.42
C GLY A 160 9.85 -2.25 21.76
N PHE A 161 9.46 -1.56 22.83
CA PHE A 161 8.07 -1.41 23.22
C PHE A 161 7.35 -0.40 22.31
N PRO A 162 6.20 -0.73 21.68
CA PRO A 162 5.49 0.18 20.77
C PRO A 162 5.21 1.57 21.37
N GLY A 163 5.55 2.62 20.62
CA GLY A 163 5.42 4.01 21.08
C GLY A 163 6.50 4.49 22.05
N ALA A 164 7.44 3.65 22.48
CA ALA A 164 8.62 4.10 23.22
C ALA A 164 9.53 4.96 22.33
N THR A 165 10.32 5.83 22.96
CA THR A 165 11.44 6.52 22.33
C THR A 165 12.71 5.71 22.56
N VAL A 166 13.48 5.46 21.51
CA VAL A 166 14.78 4.78 21.57
C VAL A 166 15.88 5.79 21.28
N ASP A 167 16.86 5.89 22.18
CA ASP A 167 18.14 6.56 21.94
C ASP A 167 19.21 5.50 21.64
N ALA A 168 19.69 5.47 20.40
CA ALA A 168 20.79 4.61 19.95
C ALA A 168 22.11 5.38 19.84
N ARG A 169 23.24 4.74 20.15
CA ARG A 169 24.58 5.35 20.13
C ARG A 169 25.66 4.38 19.63
N SER A 170 26.65 4.91 18.93
CA SER A 170 27.87 4.20 18.53
C SER A 170 29.07 5.15 18.56
N GLY A 171 30.00 4.95 19.49
CA GLY A 171 31.05 5.93 19.77
C GLY A 171 30.45 7.30 20.14
N GLY A 172 30.87 8.36 19.45
CA GLY A 172 30.30 9.71 19.57
C GLY A 172 29.02 9.95 18.75
N ALA A 173 28.63 9.00 17.89
CA ALA A 173 27.45 9.12 17.05
C ALA A 173 26.17 8.71 17.81
N ALA A 174 25.05 9.40 17.56
CA ALA A 174 23.77 9.12 18.19
C ALA A 174 22.59 9.27 17.22
N CYS A 175 21.48 8.57 17.49
CA CYS A 175 20.20 8.86 16.85
C CYS A 175 19.02 8.51 17.76
N ARG A 176 17.90 9.20 17.54
CA ARG A 176 16.65 9.00 18.27
C ARG A 176 15.56 8.51 17.32
N ALA A 177 14.86 7.46 17.71
CA ALA A 177 13.73 6.88 16.99
C ALA A 177 12.50 6.74 17.89
N THR A 178 11.32 6.61 17.31
CA THR A 178 10.14 6.05 18.00
C THR A 178 9.90 4.63 17.52
N VAL A 179 9.48 3.74 18.42
CA VAL A 179 9.14 2.36 18.07
C VAL A 179 7.77 2.31 17.40
N GLY A 180 7.69 1.76 16.19
CA GLY A 180 6.44 1.58 15.47
C GLY A 180 5.51 0.55 16.11
N ALA A 181 4.25 0.51 15.66
CA ALA A 181 3.25 -0.45 16.13
C ALA A 181 3.63 -1.94 15.89
N SER A 182 4.61 -2.20 15.03
CA SER A 182 5.24 -3.49 14.78
C SER A 182 6.33 -3.89 15.79
N SER A 183 6.50 -3.14 16.89
CA SER A 183 7.57 -3.31 17.88
C SER A 183 9.00 -3.15 17.31
N THR A 184 9.16 -2.41 16.21
CA THR A 184 10.42 -2.19 15.50
C THR A 184 10.80 -0.71 15.42
N TRP A 185 12.08 -0.39 15.45
CA TRP A 185 12.63 0.95 15.26
C TRP A 185 13.83 0.96 14.31
N ALA A 186 14.13 2.11 13.71
CA ALA A 186 15.36 2.37 12.97
C ALA A 186 15.70 3.87 13.00
N CYS A 187 16.99 4.21 12.97
CA CYS A 187 17.46 5.59 12.74
C CYS A 187 18.86 5.62 12.14
N LEU A 188 19.21 6.74 11.50
CA LEU A 188 20.54 7.02 10.97
C LEU A 188 21.37 7.75 12.04
N LEU A 189 22.52 7.21 12.40
CA LEU A 189 23.46 7.78 13.37
C LEU A 189 24.08 9.09 12.85
N ALA A 190 24.11 10.13 13.69
CA ALA A 190 24.72 11.43 13.41
C ALA A 190 25.57 11.91 14.60
N PRO A 191 26.78 12.50 14.39
CA PRO A 191 27.57 12.47 13.14
C PRO A 191 27.85 11.02 12.69
N PRO A 192 28.42 10.77 11.50
CA PRO A 192 28.65 9.41 11.02
C PRO A 192 29.46 8.58 12.03
N PRO A 193 29.07 7.30 12.30
CA PRO A 193 29.82 6.43 13.20
C PRO A 193 31.20 6.06 12.62
N PRO A 194 32.13 5.52 13.43
CA PRO A 194 33.41 5.02 12.94
C PRO A 194 33.21 3.93 11.88
N SER A 195 33.91 4.03 10.74
CA SER A 195 34.01 2.97 9.74
C SER A 195 34.62 1.69 10.35
N GLY A 196 34.13 0.53 9.90
CA GLY A 196 34.62 -0.78 10.31
C GLY A 196 33.51 -1.82 10.48
N THR A 197 33.90 -3.08 10.67
CA THR A 197 33.00 -4.21 10.94
C THR A 197 32.95 -4.53 12.43
N GLY A 198 31.77 -4.87 12.96
CA GLY A 198 31.60 -5.24 14.36
C GLY A 198 31.55 -4.06 15.33
N VAL A 199 31.35 -2.84 14.82
CA VAL A 199 31.35 -1.61 15.61
C VAL A 199 30.19 -1.63 16.61
N ALA A 200 30.49 -1.42 17.89
CA ALA A 200 29.52 -1.57 18.97
C ALA A 200 28.40 -0.51 18.88
N VAL A 201 27.15 -0.96 18.91
CA VAL A 201 25.94 -0.14 18.98
C VAL A 201 25.24 -0.44 20.30
N THR A 202 24.87 0.61 21.03
CA THR A 202 24.05 0.51 22.24
C THR A 202 22.74 1.27 22.04
N ALA A 203 21.67 0.84 22.71
CA ALA A 203 20.39 1.54 22.68
C ALA A 203 19.66 1.48 24.03
N THR A 204 18.98 2.56 24.39
CA THR A 204 18.12 2.65 25.59
C THR A 204 16.74 3.09 25.17
N GLN A 205 15.68 2.54 25.76
CA GLN A 205 14.30 2.95 25.48
C GLN A 205 13.60 3.55 26.70
N SER A 206 12.69 4.51 26.45
CA SER A 206 11.90 5.19 27.47
C SER A 206 10.46 5.47 27.01
N THR A 207 9.56 5.60 27.96
CA THR A 207 8.13 5.90 27.78
C THR A 207 7.72 7.01 28.75
N SER A 208 6.47 7.48 28.67
CA SER A 208 5.91 8.45 29.63
C SER A 208 5.75 7.92 31.06
N TRP A 209 5.92 6.61 31.27
CA TRP A 209 5.74 5.91 32.55
C TRP A 209 7.00 5.17 33.03
N SER A 210 8.05 5.06 32.22
CA SER A 210 9.34 4.53 32.65
C SER A 210 10.07 5.51 33.57
N VAL A 211 10.67 5.02 34.66
CA VAL A 211 11.36 5.86 35.65
C VAL A 211 12.72 5.24 36.04
N GLY A 212 13.67 6.08 36.45
CA GLY A 212 15.03 5.63 36.80
C GLY A 212 15.91 5.37 35.57
N ALA A 213 16.90 4.49 35.71
CA ALA A 213 17.85 4.17 34.65
C ALA A 213 17.26 3.13 33.65
N PRO A 214 17.20 3.43 32.34
CA PRO A 214 16.73 2.47 31.35
C PRO A 214 17.74 1.35 31.10
N ALA A 215 17.27 0.14 30.80
CA ALA A 215 18.15 -0.95 30.41
C ALA A 215 18.76 -0.74 29.01
N VAL A 216 20.00 -1.20 28.85
CA VAL A 216 20.85 -0.96 27.68
C VAL A 216 20.86 -2.19 26.78
N GLY A 217 20.20 -2.08 25.62
CA GLY A 217 20.36 -2.98 24.49
C GLY A 217 21.74 -2.85 23.86
N ARG A 218 22.25 -3.95 23.29
CA ARG A 218 23.58 -4.01 22.66
C ARG A 218 23.51 -4.83 21.37
N GLY A 219 24.24 -4.38 20.36
CA GLY A 219 24.42 -5.04 19.07
C GLY A 219 25.68 -4.54 18.36
N THR A 220 25.89 -4.96 17.12
CA THR A 220 27.08 -4.60 16.34
C THR A 220 26.73 -4.28 14.88
N GLY A 221 27.22 -3.13 14.41
CA GLY A 221 27.06 -2.70 13.02
C GLY A 221 28.27 -3.00 12.15
N SER A 222 28.05 -3.03 10.84
CA SER A 222 29.11 -2.88 9.84
C SER A 222 28.90 -1.52 9.16
N PHE A 223 29.86 -0.62 9.32
CA PHE A 223 29.75 0.75 8.85
C PHE A 223 30.85 1.09 7.86
N ASP A 224 30.49 1.85 6.83
CA ASP A 224 31.45 2.60 6.04
C ASP A 224 30.96 4.04 5.88
N THR A 225 31.70 4.95 6.48
CA THR A 225 31.46 6.40 6.50
C THR A 225 32.65 7.14 5.89
N THR A 226 33.50 6.40 5.17
CA THR A 226 34.72 6.90 4.52
C THR A 226 34.35 7.43 3.15
N ALA A 227 34.41 8.75 2.97
CA ALA A 227 34.21 9.34 1.65
C ALA A 227 35.40 9.03 0.72
N PRO A 228 35.17 8.79 -0.58
CA PRO A 228 36.23 8.67 -1.57
C PRO A 228 37.00 9.99 -1.74
N GLY A 229 38.19 9.91 -2.31
CA GLY A 229 39.01 11.06 -2.66
C GLY A 229 38.33 12.01 -3.65
N ALA A 230 38.79 13.26 -3.69
CA ALA A 230 38.33 14.20 -4.71
C ALA A 230 38.78 13.76 -6.10
N ALA A 231 37.88 13.79 -7.08
CA ALA A 231 38.20 13.49 -8.47
C ALA A 231 39.29 14.42 -9.01
N VAL A 232 40.18 13.89 -9.86
CA VAL A 232 41.18 14.69 -10.59
C VAL A 232 40.72 14.87 -12.03
N ILE A 233 40.36 16.09 -12.41
CA ILE A 233 39.98 16.43 -13.78
C ILE A 233 41.26 16.53 -14.63
N THR A 234 41.35 15.74 -15.71
CA THR A 234 42.50 15.70 -16.62
C THR A 234 42.22 16.30 -18.00
N ALA A 235 40.95 16.39 -18.40
CA ALA A 235 40.52 17.17 -19.56
C ALA A 235 39.15 17.84 -19.32
N PRO A 236 38.88 19.01 -19.89
CA PRO A 236 39.79 19.84 -20.68
C PRO A 236 40.96 20.41 -19.85
N ALA A 237 42.05 20.82 -20.49
CA ALA A 237 43.21 21.37 -19.80
C ALA A 237 42.93 22.80 -19.28
N ALA A 238 43.51 23.17 -18.13
CA ALA A 238 43.37 24.51 -17.58
C ALA A 238 43.89 25.60 -18.56
N GLY A 239 43.11 26.67 -18.75
CA GLY A 239 43.40 27.75 -19.70
C GLY A 239 43.07 27.45 -21.16
N SER A 240 42.60 26.23 -21.49
CA SER A 240 42.20 25.89 -22.86
C SER A 240 40.96 26.66 -23.33
N SER A 241 40.85 26.83 -24.65
CA SER A 241 39.65 27.37 -25.32
C SER A 241 38.87 26.24 -25.97
N ILE A 242 37.54 26.31 -25.88
CA ILE A 242 36.59 25.23 -26.25
C ILE A 242 35.42 25.82 -27.06
N ASP A 243 34.73 25.00 -27.85
CA ASP A 243 33.58 25.45 -28.65
C ASP A 243 32.25 25.47 -27.85
N THR A 244 31.20 26.00 -28.49
CA THR A 244 29.85 26.12 -27.89
C THR A 244 28.99 24.86 -28.02
N ALA A 245 29.43 23.82 -28.75
CA ALA A 245 28.66 22.58 -28.94
C ALA A 245 28.68 21.70 -27.67
N GLY A 246 29.78 21.72 -26.92
CA GLY A 246 29.93 21.07 -25.62
C GLY A 246 31.34 20.50 -25.41
N ILE A 247 31.63 20.01 -24.20
CA ILE A 247 32.94 19.42 -23.88
C ILE A 247 32.80 18.01 -23.32
N THR A 248 33.83 17.18 -23.59
CA THR A 248 34.06 15.96 -22.82
C THR A 248 34.95 16.31 -21.63
N ILE A 249 34.40 16.20 -20.43
CA ILE A 249 35.12 16.31 -19.17
C ILE A 249 35.56 14.90 -18.78
N SER A 250 36.85 14.69 -18.54
CA SER A 250 37.39 13.39 -18.13
C SER A 250 38.40 13.53 -17.01
N GLY A 251 38.60 12.45 -16.26
CA GLY A 251 39.49 12.45 -15.10
C GLY A 251 39.78 11.07 -14.54
N THR A 252 40.37 11.07 -13.36
CA THR A 252 40.59 9.88 -12.52
C THR A 252 39.87 9.98 -11.19
N SER A 253 39.65 8.83 -10.56
CA SER A 253 39.18 8.68 -9.18
C SER A 253 39.90 7.48 -8.55
N ASP A 254 39.97 7.45 -7.23
CA ASP A 254 40.56 6.38 -6.43
C ASP A 254 39.64 5.15 -6.28
N GLU A 255 38.33 5.35 -6.21
CA GLU A 255 37.33 4.28 -6.10
C GLU A 255 36.68 3.92 -7.44
N ASP A 256 36.63 2.62 -7.78
CA ASP A 256 36.04 2.09 -9.01
C ASP A 256 34.56 1.71 -8.82
N GLY A 257 33.70 1.96 -9.82
CA GLY A 257 32.25 1.78 -9.70
C GLY A 257 31.52 2.90 -8.93
N ALA A 258 32.26 3.83 -8.32
CA ALA A 258 31.74 5.10 -7.83
C ALA A 258 31.18 5.98 -8.97
N THR A 259 30.41 7.02 -8.62
CA THR A 259 29.77 7.92 -9.59
C THR A 259 30.32 9.34 -9.45
N VAL A 260 30.89 9.88 -10.52
CA VAL A 260 31.38 11.25 -10.60
C VAL A 260 30.30 12.15 -11.20
N ARG A 261 30.04 13.28 -10.55
CA ARG A 261 29.16 14.36 -11.03
C ARG A 261 30.01 15.60 -11.29
N ALA A 262 30.03 16.08 -12.52
CA ALA A 262 30.75 17.28 -12.93
C ALA A 262 29.81 18.50 -12.89
N TYR A 263 30.31 19.63 -12.38
CA TYR A 263 29.58 20.89 -12.22
C TYR A 263 30.30 22.01 -12.94
N LEU A 264 29.52 22.96 -13.45
CA LEU A 264 30.02 24.15 -14.14
C LEU A 264 29.71 25.41 -13.33
N ALA A 265 30.67 26.33 -13.23
CA ALA A 265 30.48 27.58 -12.51
C ALA A 265 29.31 28.37 -13.12
N GLY A 266 28.37 28.81 -12.27
CA GLY A 266 27.14 29.48 -12.67
C GLY A 266 25.95 28.55 -12.99
N TYR A 267 26.16 27.23 -13.04
CA TYR A 267 25.09 26.24 -13.19
C TYR A 267 24.68 25.65 -11.83
N GLY A 268 23.38 25.55 -11.58
CA GLY A 268 22.83 25.04 -10.30
C GLY A 268 22.78 23.50 -10.20
N ASP A 269 22.92 22.80 -11.32
CA ASP A 269 22.86 21.34 -11.44
C ASP A 269 24.19 20.78 -11.98
N ALA A 270 24.38 19.46 -11.85
CA ALA A 270 25.51 18.77 -12.48
C ALA A 270 25.36 18.79 -14.01
N ALA A 271 26.39 19.26 -14.71
CA ALA A 271 26.38 19.41 -16.18
C ALA A 271 26.55 18.08 -16.91
N CYS A 272 27.25 17.11 -16.31
CA CYS A 272 27.26 15.72 -16.73
C CYS A 272 27.64 14.78 -15.56
N GLN A 273 27.45 13.47 -15.76
CA GLN A 273 27.82 12.43 -14.79
C GLN A 273 28.37 11.19 -15.49
N ALA A 274 29.26 10.44 -14.82
CA ALA A 274 29.82 9.18 -15.27
C ALA A 274 30.06 8.23 -14.09
N GLN A 275 30.11 6.92 -14.37
CA GLN A 275 30.70 5.96 -13.43
C GLN A 275 32.22 5.91 -13.63
N VAL A 276 32.95 5.61 -12.55
CA VAL A 276 34.39 5.29 -12.60
C VAL A 276 34.55 3.84 -13.07
N ALA A 277 35.43 3.62 -14.05
CA ALA A 277 35.82 2.29 -14.53
C ALA A 277 37.33 2.25 -14.81
N GLY A 278 38.04 1.31 -14.21
CA GLY A 278 39.51 1.28 -14.21
C GLY A 278 40.16 2.52 -13.60
N GLY A 279 39.53 3.13 -12.58
CA GLY A 279 39.99 4.38 -11.95
C GLY A 279 39.85 5.63 -12.82
N ARG A 280 39.13 5.55 -13.95
CA ARG A 280 38.92 6.63 -14.92
C ARG A 280 37.44 6.92 -15.13
N TRP A 281 37.11 8.17 -15.46
CA TRP A 281 35.74 8.59 -15.76
C TRP A 281 35.74 9.63 -16.90
N SER A 282 34.63 9.70 -17.63
CA SER A 282 34.45 10.65 -18.75
C SER A 282 32.98 10.90 -19.01
N CYS A 283 32.55 12.17 -19.07
CA CYS A 283 31.19 12.56 -19.45
C CYS A 283 31.18 13.78 -20.36
N ALA A 284 30.15 13.89 -21.21
CA ALA A 284 29.99 15.02 -22.14
C ALA A 284 28.90 15.99 -21.65
N THR A 285 29.14 17.29 -21.78
CA THR A 285 28.15 18.35 -21.52
C THR A 285 27.26 18.58 -22.74
N GLY A 286 26.15 19.28 -22.54
CA GLY A 286 25.44 19.95 -23.64
C GLY A 286 26.15 21.23 -24.11
N THR A 287 25.45 21.99 -24.96
CA THR A 287 25.90 23.28 -25.52
C THR A 287 26.18 24.32 -24.45
N LEU A 288 27.23 25.12 -24.64
CA LEU A 288 27.74 26.09 -23.67
C LEU A 288 27.70 27.53 -24.23
N PRO A 289 27.38 28.54 -23.41
CA PRO A 289 27.46 29.95 -23.79
C PRO A 289 28.93 30.41 -23.85
N PRO A 290 29.30 31.35 -24.75
CA PRO A 290 30.64 31.89 -24.82
C PRO A 290 31.01 32.69 -23.56
N GLY A 291 32.25 32.54 -23.08
CA GLY A 291 32.75 33.18 -21.87
C GLY A 291 33.67 32.30 -21.01
N PRO A 292 34.19 32.82 -19.88
CA PRO A 292 34.98 32.04 -18.93
C PRO A 292 34.10 31.03 -18.19
N LEU A 293 34.62 29.81 -17.99
CA LEU A 293 33.90 28.69 -17.41
C LEU A 293 34.79 27.94 -16.41
N GLY A 294 34.32 27.78 -15.17
CA GLY A 294 34.95 26.93 -14.16
C GLY A 294 34.33 25.54 -14.15
N ILE A 295 35.13 24.50 -13.93
CA ILE A 295 34.73 23.10 -13.88
C ILE A 295 35.21 22.48 -12.57
N THR A 296 34.31 21.83 -11.83
CA THR A 296 34.63 21.02 -10.64
C THR A 296 33.83 19.72 -10.66
N ALA A 297 34.07 18.81 -9.73
CA ALA A 297 33.39 17.52 -9.65
C ALA A 297 33.31 17.01 -8.20
N THR A 298 32.36 16.13 -7.93
CA THR A 298 32.30 15.30 -6.71
C THR A 298 32.20 13.83 -7.10
N VAL A 299 32.83 12.97 -6.31
CA VAL A 299 32.67 11.50 -6.35
C VAL A 299 31.60 11.11 -5.33
N THR A 300 30.82 10.07 -5.63
CA THR A 300 29.91 9.43 -4.69
C THR A 300 30.07 7.92 -4.78
N ASP A 301 30.36 7.27 -3.66
CA ASP A 301 30.59 5.82 -3.57
C ASP A 301 29.27 5.01 -3.78
N PRO A 302 29.33 3.67 -3.84
CA PRO A 302 28.14 2.82 -3.94
C PRO A 302 27.20 2.83 -2.71
N LEU A 303 27.59 3.47 -1.60
CA LEU A 303 26.85 3.53 -0.33
C LEU A 303 26.25 4.91 0.00
N GLY A 304 26.65 5.95 -0.74
CA GLY A 304 26.21 7.34 -0.61
C GLY A 304 27.20 8.29 0.08
N ASN A 305 28.44 7.90 0.41
CA ASN A 305 29.45 8.83 0.90
C ASN A 305 29.97 9.70 -0.26
N ILE A 306 30.21 10.99 -0.01
CA ILE A 306 30.51 11.99 -1.05
C ILE A 306 31.87 12.64 -0.78
N SER A 307 32.72 12.71 -1.81
CA SER A 307 34.04 13.36 -1.72
C SER A 307 33.97 14.86 -1.44
N THR A 308 35.10 15.45 -1.08
CA THR A 308 35.31 16.90 -1.26
C THR A 308 35.28 17.27 -2.75
N LEU A 309 35.08 18.57 -3.04
CA LEU A 309 35.09 19.09 -4.40
C LEU A 309 36.49 18.96 -5.04
N ALA A 310 36.52 18.53 -6.30
CA ALA A 310 37.70 18.59 -7.15
C ALA A 310 38.22 20.02 -7.32
N ALA A 311 39.52 20.17 -7.51
CA ALA A 311 40.14 21.47 -7.84
C ALA A 311 39.50 22.08 -9.10
N GLU A 312 39.22 23.39 -9.06
CA GLU A 312 38.54 24.07 -10.17
C GLU A 312 39.47 24.19 -11.39
N VAL A 313 39.07 23.58 -12.50
CA VAL A 313 39.71 23.76 -13.81
C VAL A 313 38.98 24.87 -14.57
N ARG A 314 39.70 25.91 -14.99
CA ARG A 314 39.13 27.05 -15.74
C ARG A 314 39.44 26.95 -17.23
N VAL A 315 38.45 27.23 -18.06
CA VAL A 315 38.53 27.23 -19.54
C VAL A 315 37.71 28.40 -20.12
N THR A 316 37.85 28.65 -21.43
CA THR A 316 37.12 29.74 -22.11
C THR A 316 36.32 29.19 -23.29
N VAL A 317 35.00 29.35 -23.26
CA VAL A 317 34.14 29.01 -24.40
C VAL A 317 34.24 30.12 -25.44
N ALA A 318 34.71 29.78 -26.64
CA ALA A 318 34.87 30.70 -27.76
C ALA A 318 33.51 31.06 -28.39
N ALA A 319 33.37 32.31 -28.86
CA ALA A 319 32.23 32.69 -29.68
C ALA A 319 32.40 32.15 -31.12
N PRO A 320 31.32 31.64 -31.76
CA PRO A 320 31.40 31.14 -33.14
C PRO A 320 31.74 32.27 -34.12
N SER A 321 32.79 32.08 -34.92
CA SER A 321 33.17 33.05 -35.95
C SER A 321 32.13 33.10 -37.08
N ALA A 322 31.62 34.29 -37.38
CA ALA A 322 30.76 34.50 -38.55
C ALA A 322 31.57 34.35 -39.84
N SER A 323 31.18 33.40 -40.71
CA SER A 323 31.79 33.19 -42.02
C SER A 323 30.92 33.84 -43.12
N PRO A 324 31.50 34.57 -44.10
CA PRO A 324 30.74 35.31 -45.10
C PRO A 324 30.14 34.39 -46.19
N THR A 325 28.91 34.70 -46.61
CA THR A 325 28.11 33.90 -47.55
C THR A 325 28.58 33.99 -49.01
N PRO A 326 28.93 32.87 -49.67
CA PRO A 326 29.09 32.82 -51.13
C PRO A 326 27.72 32.72 -51.85
N GLY A 327 27.63 33.29 -53.06
CA GLY A 327 26.41 33.33 -53.85
C GLY A 327 26.01 32.00 -54.52
N ALA A 328 24.76 31.90 -54.95
CA ALA A 328 24.20 30.71 -55.60
C ALA A 328 24.41 30.67 -57.12
N THR A 329 24.55 29.46 -57.67
CA THR A 329 24.45 29.18 -59.12
C THR A 329 23.89 27.78 -59.38
N THR A 330 23.21 27.60 -60.51
CA THR A 330 22.35 26.44 -60.83
C THR A 330 23.08 25.42 -61.76
N PRO A 331 22.86 24.09 -61.65
CA PRO A 331 23.71 23.08 -62.30
C PRO A 331 23.30 22.65 -63.73
N PRO A 332 24.21 22.00 -64.49
CA PRO A 332 23.93 21.32 -65.77
C PRO A 332 23.43 19.86 -65.60
N ALA A 333 23.11 19.18 -66.72
CA ALA A 333 22.29 17.95 -66.77
C ALA A 333 23.00 16.64 -67.23
N THR A 334 22.27 15.52 -67.08
CA THR A 334 22.61 14.10 -67.38
C THR A 334 22.70 13.75 -68.88
N PRO A 335 23.43 12.67 -69.29
CA PRO A 335 22.90 11.28 -69.38
C PRO A 335 23.83 10.25 -68.64
N SER A 336 23.76 8.90 -68.71
CA SER A 336 23.30 7.89 -69.70
C SER A 336 22.86 6.54 -69.03
N PRO A 337 22.47 5.46 -69.78
CA PRO A 337 21.65 4.34 -69.25
C PRO A 337 22.29 2.92 -69.28
N GLU A 338 21.43 1.88 -69.25
CA GLU A 338 21.64 0.40 -69.26
C GLU A 338 21.96 -0.28 -67.90
N ALA A 339 21.59 -1.54 -67.62
CA ALA A 339 21.08 -2.63 -68.48
C ALA A 339 19.91 -3.46 -67.86
N THR A 340 19.52 -4.58 -68.50
CA THR A 340 18.22 -5.30 -68.36
C THR A 340 18.35 -6.80 -68.04
N SER A 341 17.44 -7.40 -67.24
CA SER A 341 17.03 -8.82 -67.31
C SER A 341 15.73 -9.13 -66.54
N THR A 342 15.03 -10.24 -66.87
CA THR A 342 13.60 -10.51 -66.56
C THR A 342 13.37 -11.87 -65.79
N PRO A 343 12.18 -12.53 -65.65
CA PRO A 343 11.79 -13.24 -64.39
C PRO A 343 11.38 -14.75 -64.54
N GLU A 344 10.54 -15.27 -63.60
CA GLU A 344 9.89 -16.62 -63.53
C GLU A 344 10.82 -17.85 -63.28
N GLY A 345 10.43 -19.02 -62.73
CA GLY A 345 9.17 -19.59 -62.16
C GLY A 345 9.36 -21.12 -61.83
N THR A 346 8.46 -21.96 -61.25
CA THR A 346 7.20 -21.80 -60.47
C THR A 346 6.70 -23.19 -59.91
N GLU A 347 6.27 -23.26 -58.62
CA GLU A 347 5.37 -24.26 -57.94
C GLU A 347 5.76 -25.74 -57.56
N ALA A 348 4.90 -26.32 -56.67
CA ALA A 348 4.49 -27.74 -56.46
C ALA A 348 5.09 -28.65 -55.34
N ALA A 349 4.26 -29.61 -54.86
CA ALA A 349 4.46 -30.60 -53.76
C ALA A 349 4.24 -32.07 -54.28
N PRO A 350 3.90 -33.19 -53.55
CA PRO A 350 3.04 -33.36 -52.34
C PRO A 350 3.48 -34.47 -51.31
N ALA A 351 2.52 -35.07 -50.55
CA ALA A 351 2.68 -36.11 -49.49
C ALA A 351 2.41 -37.57 -50.00
N PRO A 352 1.96 -38.64 -49.25
CA PRO A 352 1.09 -38.79 -48.03
C PRO A 352 1.82 -39.50 -46.84
N ALA A 353 1.36 -40.42 -45.96
CA ALA A 353 0.11 -41.18 -45.70
C ALA A 353 0.07 -41.73 -44.21
N THR A 354 -1.00 -41.64 -43.40
CA THR A 354 -2.19 -42.53 -43.13
C THR A 354 -2.05 -43.78 -42.23
N GLY A 355 -2.95 -43.93 -41.23
CA GLY A 355 -3.21 -45.16 -40.43
C GLY A 355 -4.24 -44.97 -39.28
N PRO A 356 -5.38 -45.72 -39.18
CA PRO A 356 -6.49 -45.40 -38.24
C PRO A 356 -7.07 -46.55 -37.35
N GLY A 357 -7.99 -46.22 -36.41
CA GLY A 357 -8.90 -47.12 -35.66
C GLY A 357 -8.83 -46.97 -34.11
N GLY A 358 -9.89 -47.15 -33.28
CA GLY A 358 -11.33 -47.38 -33.53
C GLY A 358 -12.17 -47.47 -32.21
N ASP A 359 -13.47 -47.13 -32.31
CA ASP A 359 -14.68 -47.27 -31.43
C ASP A 359 -14.68 -47.69 -29.92
N GLY A 360 -15.69 -47.21 -29.17
CA GLY A 360 -16.12 -47.78 -27.87
C GLY A 360 -17.08 -46.95 -26.98
N THR A 361 -18.35 -47.37 -26.85
CA THR A 361 -19.40 -46.95 -25.87
C THR A 361 -20.34 -48.15 -25.60
N PRO A 362 -21.36 -48.18 -24.68
CA PRO A 362 -21.90 -47.13 -23.79
C PRO A 362 -22.23 -47.56 -22.31
N GLU A 363 -22.79 -46.61 -21.53
CA GLU A 363 -23.92 -46.68 -20.56
C GLU A 363 -24.12 -47.82 -19.51
N VAL A 364 -24.44 -47.45 -18.25
CA VAL A 364 -25.42 -48.09 -17.31
C VAL A 364 -25.59 -47.28 -16.00
N GLY A 365 -26.77 -47.37 -15.35
CA GLY A 365 -27.10 -46.97 -13.96
C GLY A 365 -28.39 -47.69 -13.50
N PRO A 366 -29.16 -47.29 -12.46
CA PRO A 366 -28.90 -46.42 -11.30
C PRO A 366 -29.41 -47.02 -9.93
N SER A 367 -29.43 -46.22 -8.84
CA SER A 367 -30.30 -46.38 -7.63
C SER A 367 -30.03 -47.56 -6.64
N PRO A 368 -30.67 -47.62 -5.44
CA PRO A 368 -30.75 -46.56 -4.41
C PRO A 368 -30.61 -47.06 -2.93
N GLU A 369 -30.79 -46.11 -1.99
CA GLU A 369 -31.16 -46.26 -0.56
C GLU A 369 -30.19 -46.88 0.48
N GLY A 370 -30.37 -46.44 1.73
CA GLY A 370 -29.50 -46.74 2.88
C GLY A 370 -29.66 -45.72 4.03
N ALA A 371 -30.88 -45.51 4.52
CA ALA A 371 -31.16 -44.53 5.57
C ALA A 371 -30.78 -45.01 6.99
N PRO A 372 -30.28 -44.12 7.86
CA PRO A 372 -30.35 -44.35 9.30
C PRO A 372 -30.97 -43.18 10.09
N GLY A 373 -32.02 -43.49 10.84
CA GLY A 373 -32.29 -42.99 12.20
C GLY A 373 -32.38 -41.48 12.47
N ALA A 374 -33.51 -41.06 13.05
CA ALA A 374 -33.62 -39.78 13.77
C ALA A 374 -32.79 -39.78 15.07
N GLY A 375 -31.46 -39.69 14.94
CA GLY A 375 -30.55 -39.58 16.07
C GLY A 375 -30.71 -38.24 16.79
N SER A 376 -30.77 -38.29 18.13
CA SER A 376 -30.77 -37.10 18.98
C SER A 376 -29.64 -36.14 18.61
N ALA A 377 -29.93 -34.83 18.59
CA ALA A 377 -28.99 -33.81 18.13
C ALA A 377 -27.59 -33.99 18.77
N PRO A 378 -26.51 -34.15 17.98
CA PRO A 378 -25.20 -34.47 18.51
C PRO A 378 -24.74 -33.48 19.58
N ALA A 379 -24.22 -34.01 20.69
CA ALA A 379 -23.61 -33.21 21.74
C ALA A 379 -22.53 -32.30 21.14
N ALA A 380 -22.44 -31.06 21.63
CA ALA A 380 -21.50 -30.09 21.10
C ALA A 380 -20.07 -30.62 21.21
N ALA A 381 -19.37 -30.75 20.07
CA ALA A 381 -18.01 -31.28 20.04
C ALA A 381 -17.09 -30.43 20.93
N ALA A 382 -16.28 -31.11 21.75
CA ALA A 382 -15.37 -30.44 22.68
C ALA A 382 -14.45 -29.45 21.93
N PRO A 383 -14.17 -28.25 22.50
CA PRO A 383 -13.31 -27.25 21.87
C PRO A 383 -11.95 -27.83 21.41
N GLY A 384 -11.43 -27.30 20.30
CA GLY A 384 -10.16 -27.74 19.69
C GLY A 384 -10.24 -28.99 18.80
N THR A 385 -11.20 -29.89 19.01
CA THR A 385 -11.27 -31.18 18.28
C THR A 385 -11.49 -31.06 16.77
N TRP A 386 -11.14 -32.10 16.00
CA TRP A 386 -11.35 -32.18 14.54
C TRP A 386 -12.80 -31.96 14.08
N ASN A 387 -13.79 -32.12 14.97
CA ASN A 387 -15.21 -31.87 14.71
C ASN A 387 -15.72 -30.56 15.33
N ALA A 388 -14.91 -29.84 16.11
CA ALA A 388 -15.29 -28.55 16.68
C ALA A 388 -15.42 -27.49 15.57
N PRO A 389 -16.53 -26.74 15.51
CA PRO A 389 -16.63 -25.59 14.61
C PRO A 389 -15.59 -24.52 14.96
N THR A 390 -15.01 -23.87 13.96
CA THR A 390 -14.28 -22.61 14.17
C THR A 390 -15.21 -21.42 13.96
N ARG A 391 -14.89 -20.28 14.58
CA ARG A 391 -15.62 -19.02 14.33
C ARG A 391 -15.61 -18.64 12.85
N PHE A 392 -14.56 -18.98 12.10
CA PHE A 392 -14.45 -18.74 10.67
C PHE A 392 -15.49 -19.54 9.87
N GLY A 393 -15.75 -20.79 10.26
CA GLY A 393 -16.73 -21.66 9.60
C GLY A 393 -18.19 -21.46 10.04
N THR A 394 -18.50 -20.72 11.10
CA THR A 394 -19.89 -20.56 11.60
C THR A 394 -20.34 -19.12 11.82
N SER A 395 -19.53 -18.13 11.42
CA SER A 395 -19.88 -16.71 11.49
C SER A 395 -20.76 -16.25 10.34
N LEU A 396 -20.52 -16.78 9.15
CA LEU A 396 -21.26 -16.45 7.95
C LEU A 396 -22.69 -17.00 8.16
N GLN A 397 -23.72 -16.20 7.88
CA GLN A 397 -25.09 -16.70 7.84
C GLN A 397 -25.46 -17.05 6.40
N PRO A 398 -26.43 -17.95 6.15
CA PRO A 398 -26.98 -18.18 4.81
C PRO A 398 -27.41 -16.88 4.10
N LEU A 399 -27.42 -16.91 2.76
CA LEU A 399 -27.60 -15.72 1.91
C LEU A 399 -28.92 -14.97 2.18
N ASP A 400 -30.00 -15.70 2.47
CA ASP A 400 -31.31 -15.17 2.81
C ASP A 400 -31.29 -14.33 4.10
N ALA A 401 -30.59 -14.78 5.13
CA ALA A 401 -30.43 -14.07 6.41
C ALA A 401 -29.69 -12.72 6.29
N ALA A 402 -29.05 -12.43 5.14
CA ALA A 402 -28.48 -11.12 4.86
C ALA A 402 -29.51 -10.06 4.42
N PHE A 403 -30.72 -10.49 4.04
CA PHE A 403 -31.77 -9.62 3.48
C PHE A 403 -33.09 -9.62 4.28
N THR A 404 -33.28 -10.54 5.23
CA THR A 404 -34.43 -10.57 6.17
C THR A 404 -34.38 -9.43 7.21
N ASP A 405 -35.40 -9.39 8.09
CA ASP A 405 -35.41 -8.60 9.34
C ASP A 405 -35.15 -7.10 9.17
N GLY A 406 -35.64 -6.53 8.06
CA GLY A 406 -35.46 -5.12 7.70
C GLY A 406 -34.04 -4.73 7.27
N ARG A 407 -33.10 -5.68 7.23
CA ARG A 407 -31.67 -5.41 6.96
C ARG A 407 -31.35 -5.25 5.47
N GLY A 408 -32.21 -5.70 4.55
CA GLY A 408 -31.91 -5.75 3.11
C GLY A 408 -31.46 -4.45 2.44
N LEU A 409 -31.81 -3.27 2.99
CA LEU A 409 -31.31 -1.98 2.49
C LEU A 409 -29.94 -1.58 3.06
N LEU A 410 -29.52 -2.13 4.20
CA LEU A 410 -28.28 -1.73 4.88
C LEU A 410 -27.01 -2.03 4.04
N PRO A 411 -26.83 -3.21 3.41
CA PRO A 411 -25.69 -3.46 2.54
C PRO A 411 -25.60 -2.50 1.34
N LEU A 412 -26.75 -2.10 0.77
CA LEU A 412 -26.83 -1.14 -0.33
C LEU A 412 -26.46 0.27 0.15
N LEU A 413 -26.95 0.70 1.31
CA LEU A 413 -26.59 1.98 1.92
C LEU A 413 -25.10 2.04 2.29
N LEU A 414 -24.51 0.95 2.79
CA LEU A 414 -23.07 0.83 3.04
C LEU A 414 -22.26 0.86 1.73
N ALA A 415 -22.72 0.19 0.67
CA ALA A 415 -22.08 0.24 -0.65
C ALA A 415 -22.08 1.67 -1.25
N LEU A 416 -23.22 2.35 -1.21
CA LEU A 416 -23.35 3.75 -1.63
C LEU A 416 -22.50 4.69 -0.78
N GLY A 417 -22.50 4.49 0.55
CA GLY A 417 -21.66 5.25 1.49
C GLY A 417 -20.16 5.05 1.24
N ALA A 418 -19.70 3.83 0.98
CA ALA A 418 -18.30 3.56 0.64
C ALA A 418 -17.90 4.21 -0.68
N VAL A 419 -18.77 4.18 -1.71
CA VAL A 419 -18.51 4.89 -2.97
C VAL A 419 -18.39 6.40 -2.74
N LEU A 420 -19.38 6.99 -2.06
CA LEU A 420 -19.53 8.44 -1.88
C LEU A 420 -18.51 9.05 -0.90
N LEU A 421 -18.21 8.38 0.21
CA LEU A 421 -17.36 8.91 1.29
C LEU A 421 -15.89 8.45 1.18
N VAL A 422 -15.61 7.32 0.53
CA VAL A 422 -14.24 6.79 0.42
C VAL A 422 -13.72 6.86 -1.01
N THR A 423 -14.39 6.24 -1.99
CA THR A 423 -13.80 6.10 -3.34
C THR A 423 -13.73 7.42 -4.12
N LEU A 424 -14.80 8.22 -4.14
CA LEU A 424 -14.83 9.49 -4.86
C LEU A 424 -13.94 10.56 -4.20
N PRO A 425 -13.92 10.75 -2.87
CA PRO A 425 -13.03 11.73 -2.25
C PRO A 425 -11.55 11.34 -2.35
N ALA A 426 -11.21 10.05 -2.28
CA ALA A 426 -9.84 9.59 -2.54
C ALA A 426 -9.37 9.92 -3.98
N LEU A 427 -10.26 9.84 -4.97
CA LEU A 427 -9.96 10.25 -6.35
C LEU A 427 -9.75 11.76 -6.47
N LEU A 428 -10.56 12.58 -5.80
CA LEU A 428 -10.40 14.04 -5.76
C LEU A 428 -9.06 14.43 -5.12
N LEU A 429 -8.77 13.90 -3.92
CA LEU A 429 -7.52 14.14 -3.19
C LEU A 429 -6.29 13.75 -4.03
N ARG A 430 -6.29 12.54 -4.61
CA ARG A 430 -5.24 12.08 -5.53
C ARG A 430 -5.10 13.00 -6.74
N GLY A 431 -6.21 13.44 -7.33
CA GLY A 431 -6.19 14.35 -8.48
C GLY A 431 -5.58 15.72 -8.15
N ALA A 432 -5.82 16.24 -6.95
CA ALA A 432 -5.24 17.50 -6.48
C ALA A 432 -3.73 17.36 -6.14
N LEU A 433 -3.34 16.29 -5.45
CA LEU A 433 -1.94 16.00 -5.10
C LEU A 433 -1.08 15.77 -6.34
N VAL A 434 -1.58 15.04 -7.35
CA VAL A 434 -0.86 14.84 -8.62
C VAL A 434 -0.64 16.17 -9.36
N THR A 435 -1.60 17.11 -9.33
CA THR A 435 -1.35 18.45 -9.89
C THR A 435 -0.39 19.31 -9.07
N ARG A 436 -0.32 19.14 -7.74
CA ARG A 436 0.59 19.91 -6.87
C ARG A 436 2.04 19.44 -6.96
N PHE A 437 2.27 18.12 -7.00
CA PHE A 437 3.60 17.54 -6.90
C PHE A 437 4.13 16.95 -8.22
N GLY A 438 3.27 16.57 -9.17
CA GLY A 438 3.68 15.98 -10.45
C GLY A 438 4.38 16.95 -11.42
N GLY A 439 4.35 18.26 -11.15
CA GLY A 439 4.96 19.28 -12.00
C GLY A 439 6.50 19.36 -11.94
N ARG A 440 7.16 18.67 -11.00
CA ARG A 440 8.63 18.75 -10.81
C ARG A 440 9.44 17.64 -11.49
N HIS A 441 8.81 16.66 -12.13
CA HIS A 441 9.50 15.53 -12.78
C HIS A 441 8.93 15.19 -14.16
N ARG A 442 8.70 16.21 -15.02
CA ARG A 442 8.24 16.03 -16.42
C ARG A 442 8.91 16.99 -17.41
N SER A 443 10.22 16.88 -17.53
CA SER A 443 10.90 17.25 -18.78
C SER A 443 10.79 16.09 -19.77
N ALA A 444 10.35 16.40 -21.00
CA ALA A 444 10.55 15.61 -22.22
C ALA A 444 10.25 14.08 -22.23
N SER A 445 8.97 13.69 -22.15
CA SER A 445 8.37 12.68 -23.07
C SER A 445 6.87 12.44 -22.81
N ASP A 446 6.11 12.10 -23.86
CA ASP A 446 4.72 11.60 -23.87
C ASP A 446 3.70 12.21 -22.88
N VAL A 447 3.29 13.47 -23.12
CA VAL A 447 1.93 13.92 -22.81
C VAL A 447 1.40 14.84 -23.92
N THR A 448 0.57 14.30 -24.81
CA THR A 448 -0.30 15.13 -25.67
C THR A 448 -1.40 15.75 -24.79
N PRO A 449 -1.56 17.08 -24.71
CA PRO A 449 -2.61 17.68 -23.89
C PRO A 449 -4.00 17.40 -24.48
N LEU A 450 -4.97 17.06 -23.62
CA LEU A 450 -6.35 16.81 -24.05
C LEU A 450 -6.97 18.07 -24.68
N ARG A 451 -7.15 18.06 -26.00
CA ARG A 451 -8.05 18.99 -26.68
C ARG A 451 -9.46 18.41 -26.64
N ILE A 452 -10.27 18.87 -25.70
CA ILE A 452 -11.69 18.46 -25.59
C ILE A 452 -12.43 19.04 -26.79
N VAL A 453 -12.81 18.17 -27.73
CA VAL A 453 -13.76 18.48 -28.80
C VAL A 453 -15.06 17.73 -28.48
N PRO A 454 -16.21 18.42 -28.34
CA PRO A 454 -17.49 17.74 -28.15
C PRO A 454 -17.87 17.01 -29.45
N ARG A 455 -18.09 15.70 -29.37
CA ARG A 455 -18.80 14.97 -30.42
C ARG A 455 -20.30 15.13 -30.18
N GLY A 456 -21.01 15.61 -31.19
CA GLY A 456 -22.44 15.33 -31.34
C GLY A 456 -22.60 14.06 -32.17
N ASP A 457 -23.47 13.15 -31.73
CA ASP A 457 -23.80 11.92 -32.46
C ASP A 457 -25.00 12.15 -33.39
N ALA A 458 -24.95 11.64 -34.63
CA ALA A 458 -26.11 11.18 -35.40
C ALA A 458 -25.73 10.52 -36.73
N GLY A 459 -26.54 9.55 -37.17
CA GLY A 459 -26.93 9.37 -38.57
C GLY A 459 -25.94 8.68 -39.52
N ALA A 460 -26.33 7.51 -40.03
CA ALA A 460 -25.84 7.03 -41.32
C ALA A 460 -26.70 7.62 -42.46
N LEU A 461 -26.10 7.86 -43.64
CA LEU A 461 -26.80 7.82 -44.93
C LEU A 461 -25.81 7.78 -46.11
N THR A 462 -26.34 7.55 -47.31
CA THR A 462 -25.60 7.15 -48.52
C THR A 462 -25.46 8.26 -49.56
N THR A 463 -24.37 8.18 -50.33
CA THR A 463 -24.20 8.67 -51.73
C THR A 463 -24.25 10.16 -52.08
N ARG A 464 -23.45 10.47 -53.12
CA ARG A 464 -23.48 11.64 -54.01
C ARG A 464 -23.03 12.99 -53.43
N ALA A 465 -22.55 13.82 -54.35
CA ALA A 465 -22.02 15.15 -54.11
C ALA A 465 -23.00 16.23 -54.61
N THR A 466 -22.86 17.43 -54.08
CA THR A 466 -22.90 18.71 -54.82
C THR A 466 -22.26 19.81 -53.97
N ALA A 467 -21.99 20.97 -54.54
CA ALA A 467 -21.21 22.05 -53.91
C ALA A 467 -22.01 23.35 -53.71
N ALA A 468 -21.72 24.05 -52.62
CA ALA A 468 -21.83 25.51 -52.45
C ALA A 468 -20.91 25.88 -51.27
N ALA A 469 -19.77 26.56 -51.45
CA ALA A 469 -19.60 27.95 -51.87
C ALA A 469 -19.87 28.96 -50.73
N PHE A 470 -18.79 29.35 -50.04
CA PHE A 470 -18.57 30.76 -49.75
C PHE A 470 -17.11 31.11 -50.05
N THR A 471 -16.89 32.27 -50.65
CA THR A 471 -15.59 32.72 -51.15
C THR A 471 -14.88 33.60 -50.14
N ASP A 472 -13.56 33.50 -50.09
CA ASP A 472 -12.75 34.72 -50.21
C ASP A 472 -11.61 34.48 -51.20
N THR A 473 -11.20 35.51 -51.94
CA THR A 473 -10.49 35.35 -53.22
C THR A 473 -9.41 36.40 -53.41
N THR A 474 -8.15 35.98 -53.49
CA THR A 474 -7.15 36.71 -54.30
C THR A 474 -6.05 35.80 -54.80
N ALA A 475 -5.78 35.98 -56.10
CA ALA A 475 -4.83 35.34 -57.02
C ALA A 475 -3.42 34.99 -56.45
N THR A 476 -2.62 34.10 -57.06
CA THR A 476 -2.51 33.86 -58.52
C THR A 476 -2.18 32.40 -58.88
N THR A 477 -2.48 32.02 -60.12
CA THR A 477 -2.44 30.65 -60.66
C THR A 477 -1.04 30.05 -60.86
N GLY A 478 -0.86 28.79 -60.44
CA GLY A 478 0.19 27.87 -60.89
C GLY A 478 -0.36 26.44 -60.96
N GLN A 479 -0.12 25.71 -62.05
CA GLN A 479 -0.78 24.41 -62.27
C GLN A 479 -0.20 23.28 -61.41
N MET A 480 -1.06 22.54 -60.71
CA MET A 480 -0.67 21.37 -59.92
C MET A 480 -0.83 20.07 -60.73
N ARG A 481 0.26 19.62 -61.38
CA ARG A 481 0.31 18.37 -62.12
C ARG A 481 0.45 17.18 -61.15
N ILE A 482 -0.59 16.35 -61.05
CA ILE A 482 -0.56 15.13 -60.23
C ILE A 482 0.38 14.11 -60.88
N VAL A 483 1.36 13.63 -60.12
CA VAL A 483 2.27 12.53 -60.49
C VAL A 483 2.19 11.46 -59.40
N PRO A 484 1.84 10.19 -59.72
CA PRO A 484 1.77 9.12 -58.73
C PRO A 484 3.18 8.62 -58.37
N GLY A 485 3.82 9.24 -57.38
CA GLY A 485 5.11 8.81 -56.84
C GLY A 485 5.00 7.54 -55.98
N ARG A 486 5.79 6.51 -56.31
CA ARG A 486 5.85 5.24 -55.58
C ARG A 486 6.68 5.38 -54.31
N LEU A 487 6.17 4.91 -53.16
CA LEU A 487 6.87 4.95 -51.87
C LEU A 487 7.81 3.74 -51.69
N ASP A 488 8.86 3.67 -52.51
CA ASP A 488 9.92 2.67 -52.35
C ASP A 488 10.73 2.99 -51.08
N SER A 489 10.41 2.27 -50.01
CA SER A 489 10.84 2.59 -48.64
C SER A 489 12.03 1.73 -48.24
N ALA A 490 13.25 2.30 -48.30
CA ALA A 490 14.44 1.65 -47.75
C ALA A 490 14.30 1.43 -46.23
N PRO A 491 14.82 0.32 -45.68
CA PRO A 491 14.70 0.02 -44.25
C PRO A 491 15.53 1.01 -43.41
N VAL A 492 14.85 1.92 -42.72
CA VAL A 492 15.46 2.81 -41.73
C VAL A 492 16.13 1.95 -40.64
N PRO A 493 17.40 2.20 -40.29
CA PRO A 493 18.05 1.50 -39.18
C PRO A 493 17.31 1.83 -37.88
N VAL A 494 16.59 0.85 -37.34
CA VAL A 494 15.83 1.00 -36.09
C VAL A 494 16.83 1.30 -34.97
N PRO A 495 16.75 2.47 -34.29
CA PRO A 495 17.64 2.76 -33.17
C PRO A 495 17.44 1.71 -32.09
N ALA A 496 18.55 1.17 -31.56
CA ALA A 496 18.52 0.19 -30.48
C ALA A 496 17.66 0.71 -29.32
N ARG A 497 16.83 -0.17 -28.75
CA ARG A 497 15.91 0.22 -27.67
C ARG A 497 16.71 0.82 -26.52
N ARG A 498 16.45 2.09 -26.17
CA ARG A 498 16.81 2.60 -24.85
C ARG A 498 16.12 1.73 -23.81
N GLU A 499 16.90 1.08 -22.97
CA GLU A 499 16.37 0.46 -21.76
C GLU A 499 15.84 1.56 -20.82
N PRO A 500 14.74 1.33 -20.09
CA PRO A 500 14.18 2.36 -19.21
C PRO A 500 15.07 2.59 -17.99
N GLU A 501 15.42 3.85 -17.78
CA GLU A 501 16.24 4.32 -16.66
C GLU A 501 15.60 3.97 -15.30
N PRO A 502 16.38 3.48 -14.31
CA PRO A 502 15.83 3.00 -13.05
C PRO A 502 15.31 4.15 -12.16
N THR A 503 14.03 4.09 -11.81
CA THR A 503 13.46 4.95 -10.76
C THR A 503 13.79 4.41 -9.36
N LEU A 504 13.62 5.26 -8.33
CA LEU A 504 14.06 5.15 -6.93
C LEU A 504 13.49 3.96 -6.09
N LEU A 505 13.50 2.75 -6.64
CA LEU A 505 13.22 1.47 -5.99
C LEU A 505 14.22 0.43 -6.54
N GLY A 506 15.51 0.66 -6.24
CA GLY A 506 16.69 0.03 -6.85
C GLY A 506 16.92 -1.47 -6.59
N ALA A 507 15.87 -2.28 -6.51
CA ALA A 507 16.02 -3.72 -6.70
C ALA A 507 16.16 -4.01 -8.21
N ARG A 508 17.32 -4.53 -8.63
CA ARG A 508 17.46 -5.12 -9.98
C ARG A 508 16.30 -6.09 -10.21
N PRO A 509 15.68 -6.15 -11.40
CA PRO A 509 14.71 -7.20 -11.70
C PRO A 509 15.44 -8.54 -11.54
N ALA A 510 15.03 -9.33 -10.54
CA ALA A 510 15.56 -10.68 -10.36
C ALA A 510 15.36 -11.46 -11.66
N ARG A 511 16.38 -12.24 -12.07
CA ARG A 511 16.33 -13.10 -13.27
C ARG A 511 14.97 -13.82 -13.29
N ASP A 512 14.18 -13.61 -14.35
CA ASP A 512 12.77 -14.01 -14.40
C ASP A 512 12.65 -15.49 -13.97
N PRO A 513 12.08 -15.78 -12.79
CA PRO A 513 12.31 -17.06 -12.14
C PRO A 513 11.72 -18.17 -12.99
N GLY A 514 12.60 -19.04 -13.49
CA GLY A 514 12.25 -20.15 -14.38
C GLY A 514 11.04 -20.91 -13.83
N ARG A 515 10.12 -21.31 -14.73
CA ARG A 515 8.67 -21.54 -14.47
C ARG A 515 8.31 -22.11 -13.08
N VAL A 516 9.08 -23.08 -12.58
CA VAL A 516 9.00 -23.66 -11.22
C VAL A 516 9.06 -22.60 -10.10
N GLY A 517 10.09 -21.75 -10.09
CA GLY A 517 10.32 -20.76 -9.02
C GLY A 517 9.24 -19.69 -8.93
N ARG A 518 8.64 -19.30 -10.07
CA ARG A 518 7.52 -18.35 -10.09
C ARG A 518 6.27 -18.91 -9.41
N TRP A 519 5.99 -20.20 -9.58
CA TRP A 519 4.90 -20.88 -8.88
C TRP A 519 5.25 -21.19 -7.41
N GLY A 520 6.51 -21.48 -7.09
CA GLY A 520 6.99 -21.59 -5.70
C GLY A 520 6.73 -20.33 -4.88
N GLY A 521 7.11 -19.15 -5.42
CA GLY A 521 6.80 -17.87 -4.78
C GLY A 521 5.30 -17.60 -4.61
N ALA A 522 4.47 -18.03 -5.57
CA ALA A 522 3.02 -17.95 -5.46
C ALA A 522 2.45 -18.88 -4.37
N ALA A 523 2.99 -20.10 -4.23
CA ALA A 523 2.56 -21.08 -3.22
C ALA A 523 2.93 -20.63 -1.80
N VAL A 524 4.14 -20.11 -1.59
CA VAL A 524 4.55 -19.51 -0.29
C VAL A 524 3.64 -18.34 0.06
N ALA A 525 3.35 -17.47 -0.91
CA ALA A 525 2.46 -16.33 -0.72
C ALA A 525 1.01 -16.73 -0.40
N LEU A 526 0.48 -17.77 -1.04
CA LEU A 526 -0.82 -18.38 -0.71
C LEU A 526 -0.82 -18.97 0.71
N ALA A 527 0.24 -19.65 1.12
CA ALA A 527 0.37 -20.21 2.47
C ALA A 527 0.44 -19.11 3.55
N LEU A 528 1.12 -17.99 3.29
CA LEU A 528 1.12 -16.83 4.18
C LEU A 528 -0.26 -16.18 4.29
N ALA A 529 -1.01 -16.07 3.18
CA ALA A 529 -2.38 -15.57 3.20
C ALA A 529 -3.34 -16.53 3.96
N ALA A 530 -3.16 -17.85 3.82
CA ALA A 530 -3.91 -18.85 4.58
C ALA A 530 -3.59 -18.78 6.09
N ALA A 531 -2.31 -18.57 6.45
CA ALA A 531 -1.89 -18.37 7.84
C ALA A 531 -2.53 -17.11 8.45
N LEU A 532 -2.59 -16.00 7.70
CA LEU A 532 -3.27 -14.77 8.12
C LEU A 532 -4.77 -14.98 8.36
N ALA A 533 -5.43 -15.86 7.61
CA ALA A 533 -6.82 -16.27 7.85
C ALA A 533 -6.96 -17.13 9.11
N SER A 534 -6.09 -18.13 9.31
CA SER A 534 -6.16 -19.05 10.45
C SER A 534 -5.81 -18.40 11.81
N LEU A 535 -5.11 -17.26 11.83
CA LEU A 535 -4.86 -16.46 13.05
C LEU A 535 -6.12 -15.94 13.78
N SER A 536 -7.32 -16.25 13.29
CA SER A 536 -8.60 -16.01 13.98
C SER A 536 -8.84 -16.84 15.26
N LEU A 537 -8.02 -17.87 15.52
CA LEU A 537 -7.99 -18.64 16.78
C LEU A 537 -6.74 -18.28 17.61
N PRO A 538 -6.71 -18.63 18.92
CA PRO A 538 -5.45 -18.69 19.67
C PRO A 538 -4.44 -19.61 18.97
N VAL A 539 -3.15 -19.27 19.03
CA VAL A 539 -2.09 -20.10 18.42
C VAL A 539 -1.75 -21.25 19.37
N GLY A 540 -2.60 -22.28 19.37
CA GLY A 540 -2.40 -23.57 20.03
C GLY A 540 -2.27 -24.71 19.01
N SER A 541 -1.89 -25.89 19.47
CA SER A 541 -1.79 -27.12 18.66
C SER A 541 -3.14 -27.78 18.36
N ASP A 542 -4.21 -26.97 18.23
CA ASP A 542 -5.58 -27.47 18.14
C ASP A 542 -5.89 -28.03 16.74
N PRO A 543 -6.37 -29.29 16.63
CA PRO A 543 -6.73 -29.90 15.34
C PRO A 543 -7.63 -29.07 14.43
N ASN A 544 -8.59 -28.31 14.97
CA ASN A 544 -9.46 -27.44 14.18
C ASN A 544 -8.72 -26.25 13.51
N ALA A 545 -7.59 -25.79 14.06
CA ALA A 545 -6.79 -24.73 13.46
C ALA A 545 -6.04 -25.25 12.20
N VAL A 546 -5.57 -26.50 12.23
CA VAL A 546 -4.96 -27.17 11.06
C VAL A 546 -6.00 -27.37 9.96
N ARG A 547 -7.22 -27.83 10.32
CA ARG A 547 -8.35 -27.96 9.38
C ARG A 547 -8.67 -26.63 8.70
N LEU A 548 -8.81 -25.56 9.48
CA LEU A 548 -9.05 -24.20 8.97
C LEU A 548 -7.92 -23.71 8.06
N PHE A 549 -6.65 -23.93 8.41
CA PHE A 549 -5.52 -23.54 7.56
C PHE A 549 -5.56 -24.23 6.19
N LEU A 550 -5.86 -25.53 6.15
CA LEU A 550 -5.98 -26.30 4.89
C LEU A 550 -7.20 -25.85 4.06
N ALA A 551 -8.34 -25.62 4.71
CA ALA A 551 -9.54 -25.09 4.06
C ALA A 551 -9.29 -23.67 3.49
N ALA A 552 -8.59 -22.82 4.24
CA ALA A 552 -8.22 -21.47 3.80
C ALA A 552 -7.24 -21.50 2.62
N LEU A 553 -6.20 -22.36 2.68
CA LEU A 553 -5.23 -22.57 1.60
C LEU A 553 -5.92 -22.99 0.30
N LEU A 554 -6.83 -23.96 0.37
CA LEU A 554 -7.61 -24.44 -0.78
C LEU A 554 -8.55 -23.35 -1.31
N GLY A 555 -9.27 -22.64 -0.43
CA GLY A 555 -10.16 -21.56 -0.84
C GLY A 555 -9.43 -20.41 -1.54
N LEU A 556 -8.28 -20.00 -1.02
CA LEU A 556 -7.43 -18.98 -1.63
C LEU A 556 -6.83 -19.45 -2.96
N ALA A 557 -6.46 -20.74 -3.08
CA ALA A 557 -6.02 -21.32 -4.35
C ALA A 557 -7.14 -21.28 -5.42
N VAL A 558 -8.39 -21.61 -5.05
CA VAL A 558 -9.56 -21.50 -5.94
C VAL A 558 -9.80 -20.04 -6.36
N VAL A 559 -9.76 -19.09 -5.42
CA VAL A 559 -9.95 -17.65 -5.71
C VAL A 559 -8.89 -17.10 -6.67
N ASN A 560 -7.62 -17.48 -6.52
CA ASN A 560 -6.55 -17.07 -7.44
C ASN A 560 -6.62 -17.84 -8.78
N GLY A 561 -7.03 -19.11 -8.76
CA GLY A 561 -7.27 -19.92 -9.95
C GLY A 561 -8.34 -19.32 -10.85
N VAL A 562 -9.54 -19.10 -10.32
CA VAL A 562 -10.67 -18.50 -11.06
C VAL A 562 -10.37 -17.04 -11.39
N GLY A 563 -10.07 -16.21 -10.38
CA GLY A 563 -9.98 -14.76 -10.52
C GLY A 563 -8.73 -14.24 -11.23
N VAL A 564 -7.75 -15.09 -11.56
CA VAL A 564 -6.50 -14.66 -12.22
C VAL A 564 -6.06 -15.64 -13.31
N VAL A 565 -5.91 -16.93 -13.00
CA VAL A 565 -5.35 -17.91 -13.95
C VAL A 565 -6.35 -18.23 -15.08
N ALA A 566 -7.62 -18.47 -14.75
CA ALA A 566 -8.67 -18.72 -15.74
C ALA A 566 -8.98 -17.47 -16.58
N VAL A 567 -9.08 -16.28 -15.94
CA VAL A 567 -9.25 -15.01 -16.67
C VAL A 567 -8.08 -14.75 -17.64
N ALA A 568 -6.85 -15.07 -17.25
CA ALA A 568 -5.68 -14.95 -18.13
C ALA A 568 -5.76 -15.91 -19.34
N SER A 569 -6.22 -17.16 -19.15
CA SER A 569 -6.28 -18.14 -20.25
C SER A 569 -7.37 -17.83 -21.27
N VAL A 570 -8.47 -17.16 -20.88
CA VAL A 570 -9.52 -16.73 -21.81
C VAL A 570 -9.35 -15.31 -22.34
N ALA A 571 -8.35 -14.54 -21.90
CA ALA A 571 -8.15 -13.13 -22.26
C ALA A 571 -8.20 -12.87 -23.79
N GLY A 572 -7.55 -13.71 -24.58
CA GLY A 572 -7.58 -13.61 -26.05
C GLY A 572 -8.98 -13.80 -26.65
N ARG A 573 -9.81 -14.70 -26.08
CA ARG A 573 -11.20 -14.92 -26.50
C ARG A 573 -12.12 -13.74 -26.16
N LEU A 574 -11.73 -12.92 -25.18
CA LEU A 574 -12.46 -11.71 -24.76
C LEU A 574 -12.11 -10.47 -25.60
N GLY A 575 -11.27 -10.62 -26.62
CA GLY A 575 -10.77 -9.51 -27.42
C GLY A 575 -9.88 -8.57 -26.60
N ALA A 576 -8.92 -9.16 -25.88
CA ALA A 576 -7.83 -8.47 -25.21
C ALA A 576 -6.48 -9.08 -25.61
N GLY A 577 -5.42 -8.27 -25.62
CA GLY A 577 -4.05 -8.78 -25.79
C GLY A 577 -3.63 -9.78 -24.70
N PRO A 578 -2.49 -10.49 -24.88
CA PRO A 578 -2.04 -11.53 -23.96
C PRO A 578 -1.91 -10.99 -22.53
N ALA A 579 -2.51 -11.72 -21.58
CA ALA A 579 -2.50 -11.38 -20.17
C ALA A 579 -1.56 -12.30 -19.39
N ARG A 580 -0.68 -11.71 -18.59
CA ARG A 580 0.33 -12.40 -17.79
C ARG A 580 -0.07 -12.45 -16.33
N VAL A 581 0.06 -13.63 -15.73
CA VAL A 581 -0.09 -13.83 -14.28
C VAL A 581 1.23 -13.48 -13.59
N ARG A 582 1.21 -12.52 -12.66
CA ARG A 582 2.39 -12.07 -11.89
C ARG A 582 2.06 -12.08 -10.39
N ALA A 583 2.97 -12.53 -9.54
CA ALA A 583 2.81 -12.37 -8.09
C ALA A 583 2.93 -10.88 -7.72
N VAL A 584 2.04 -10.39 -6.85
CA VAL A 584 2.02 -8.98 -6.42
C VAL A 584 2.12 -8.92 -4.89
N PRO A 585 3.34 -8.84 -4.32
CA PRO A 585 3.55 -8.84 -2.87
C PRO A 585 2.79 -7.73 -2.12
N ALA A 586 2.51 -6.61 -2.77
CA ALA A 586 1.68 -5.54 -2.21
C ALA A 586 0.25 -6.01 -1.86
N LEU A 587 -0.29 -7.04 -2.53
CA LEU A 587 -1.58 -7.62 -2.17
C LEU A 587 -1.52 -8.44 -0.87
N LEU A 588 -0.39 -9.11 -0.58
CA LEU A 588 -0.19 -9.75 0.73
C LEU A 588 -0.15 -8.71 1.85
N VAL A 589 0.57 -7.60 1.65
CA VAL A 589 0.63 -6.50 2.63
C VAL A 589 -0.77 -5.91 2.83
N LEU A 590 -1.50 -5.65 1.74
CA LEU A 590 -2.88 -5.18 1.79
C LEU A 590 -3.82 -6.16 2.53
N SER A 591 -3.65 -7.47 2.31
CA SER A 591 -4.42 -8.52 2.99
C SER A 591 -4.09 -8.60 4.48
N ALA A 592 -2.81 -8.51 4.86
CA ALA A 592 -2.38 -8.44 6.25
C ALA A 592 -2.91 -7.17 6.95
N THR A 593 -2.88 -6.01 6.28
CA THR A 593 -3.49 -4.78 6.80
C THR A 593 -5.01 -4.93 6.95
N ALA A 594 -5.70 -5.51 5.97
CA ALA A 594 -7.14 -5.77 6.05
C ALA A 594 -7.49 -6.69 7.23
N VAL A 595 -6.70 -7.73 7.47
CA VAL A 595 -6.85 -8.64 8.62
C VAL A 595 -6.64 -7.91 9.95
N LEU A 596 -5.56 -7.14 10.08
CA LEU A 596 -5.26 -6.37 11.31
C LEU A 596 -6.35 -5.32 11.61
N VAL A 597 -6.78 -4.57 10.60
CA VAL A 597 -7.85 -3.56 10.73
C VAL A 597 -9.19 -4.23 11.08
N SER A 598 -9.53 -5.36 10.44
CA SER A 598 -10.73 -6.12 10.75
C SER A 598 -10.76 -6.57 12.21
N ARG A 599 -9.64 -7.09 12.73
CA ARG A 599 -9.52 -7.48 14.14
C ARG A 599 -9.60 -6.29 15.09
N GLY A 600 -9.05 -5.14 14.71
CA GLY A 600 -9.16 -3.89 15.47
C GLY A 600 -10.62 -3.41 15.62
N PHE A 601 -11.47 -3.67 14.63
CA PHE A 601 -12.91 -3.44 14.67
C PHE A 601 -13.74 -4.63 15.22
N GLY A 602 -13.09 -5.66 15.75
CA GLY A 602 -13.77 -6.82 16.35
C GLY A 602 -14.41 -7.80 15.37
N LEU A 603 -14.13 -7.70 14.07
CA LEU A 603 -14.61 -8.67 13.07
C LEU A 603 -13.91 -10.02 13.27
N ALA A 604 -14.71 -11.05 13.51
CA ALA A 604 -14.28 -12.44 13.67
C ALA A 604 -15.21 -13.35 12.84
N PRO A 605 -14.78 -13.82 11.65
CA PRO A 605 -13.44 -13.77 11.08
C PRO A 605 -13.01 -12.39 10.58
N PRO A 606 -11.70 -12.17 10.44
CA PRO A 606 -11.17 -10.98 9.77
C PRO A 606 -11.42 -11.02 8.26
N ILE A 607 -11.54 -9.86 7.61
CA ILE A 607 -11.64 -9.78 6.16
C ILE A 607 -10.26 -10.06 5.55
N VAL A 608 -10.15 -11.18 4.85
CA VAL A 608 -8.97 -11.56 4.07
C VAL A 608 -9.15 -11.12 2.62
N ILE A 609 -8.13 -10.47 2.05
CA ILE A 609 -8.09 -10.17 0.61
C ILE A 609 -7.49 -11.38 -0.09
N GLY A 610 -8.31 -12.04 -0.91
CA GLY A 610 -7.99 -13.37 -1.45
C GLY A 610 -6.91 -13.39 -2.53
N GLN A 611 -6.80 -12.34 -3.33
CA GLN A 611 -5.83 -12.28 -4.42
C GLN A 611 -4.40 -12.06 -3.92
N VAL A 612 -3.51 -12.92 -4.41
CA VAL A 612 -2.06 -12.92 -4.22
C VAL A 612 -1.37 -12.73 -5.58
N LEU A 613 -2.01 -13.22 -6.64
CA LEU A 613 -1.63 -13.04 -8.03
C LEU A 613 -2.39 -11.84 -8.62
N GLY A 614 -1.69 -11.05 -9.44
CA GLY A 614 -2.25 -9.98 -10.25
C GLY A 614 -2.29 -10.35 -11.72
N LEU A 615 -3.28 -9.80 -12.43
CA LEU A 615 -3.42 -9.91 -13.88
C LEU A 615 -2.79 -8.67 -14.55
N VAL A 616 -1.77 -8.88 -15.37
CA VAL A 616 -1.12 -7.81 -16.15
C VAL A 616 -1.43 -8.01 -17.62
N ALA A 617 -2.19 -7.10 -18.23
CA ALA A 617 -2.41 -7.10 -19.67
C ALA A 617 -1.24 -6.41 -20.38
N ASP A 618 -0.61 -7.08 -21.35
CA ASP A 618 0.43 -6.46 -22.21
C ASP A 618 -0.17 -5.38 -23.14
N ASP A 619 -1.49 -5.42 -23.34
CA ASP A 619 -2.27 -4.53 -24.19
C ASP A 619 -2.27 -3.06 -23.69
N ARG A 620 -2.30 -2.12 -24.63
CA ARG A 620 -2.37 -0.67 -24.39
C ARG A 620 -3.78 -0.08 -24.54
N ASP A 621 -4.74 -0.78 -25.12
CA ASP A 621 -6.14 -0.30 -25.21
C ASP A 621 -6.84 -0.35 -23.84
N ASP A 622 -7.37 0.79 -23.38
CA ASP A 622 -8.18 0.85 -22.16
C ASP A 622 -9.51 0.10 -22.31
N ARG A 623 -9.99 -0.15 -23.55
CA ARG A 623 -11.23 -0.91 -23.80
C ARG A 623 -11.07 -2.39 -23.46
N SER A 624 -9.93 -3.00 -23.76
CA SER A 624 -9.66 -4.41 -23.45
C SER A 624 -9.34 -4.60 -21.97
N ARG A 625 -8.59 -3.68 -21.37
CA ARG A 625 -8.40 -3.59 -19.91
C ARG A 625 -9.72 -3.47 -19.15
N ALA A 626 -10.66 -2.67 -19.64
CA ALA A 626 -11.99 -2.53 -19.04
C ALA A 626 -12.83 -3.81 -19.16
N ARG A 627 -12.70 -4.58 -20.26
CA ARG A 627 -13.32 -5.91 -20.39
C ARG A 627 -12.71 -6.91 -19.41
N LEU A 628 -11.38 -6.95 -19.29
CA LEU A 628 -10.70 -7.81 -18.32
C LEU A 628 -11.07 -7.44 -16.87
N ALA A 629 -11.23 -6.15 -16.55
CA ALA A 629 -11.75 -5.69 -15.26
C ALA A 629 -13.12 -6.32 -14.95
N LEU A 630 -14.08 -6.15 -15.86
CA LEU A 630 -15.45 -6.64 -15.72
C LEU A 630 -15.53 -8.17 -15.60
N VAL A 631 -14.76 -8.90 -16.42
CA VAL A 631 -14.76 -10.38 -16.37
C VAL A 631 -14.06 -10.87 -15.10
N GLN A 632 -12.99 -10.22 -14.64
CA GLN A 632 -12.34 -10.56 -13.37
C GLN A 632 -13.26 -10.31 -12.17
N SER A 633 -13.83 -9.11 -12.06
CA SER A 633 -14.75 -8.78 -10.95
C SER A 633 -16.03 -9.62 -11.00
N GLY A 634 -16.53 -9.90 -12.21
CA GLY A 634 -17.70 -10.75 -12.44
C GLY A 634 -17.44 -12.20 -12.01
N ALA A 635 -16.37 -12.83 -12.47
CA ALA A 635 -16.01 -14.20 -12.12
C ALA A 635 -15.72 -14.38 -10.62
N LEU A 636 -15.15 -13.38 -9.96
CA LEU A 636 -14.97 -13.38 -8.50
C LEU A 636 -16.29 -13.18 -7.75
N ALA A 637 -17.17 -12.28 -8.22
CA ALA A 637 -18.48 -12.07 -7.60
C ALA A 637 -19.40 -13.30 -7.76
N THR A 638 -19.41 -13.96 -8.91
CA THR A 638 -20.18 -15.21 -9.12
C THR A 638 -19.60 -16.37 -8.33
N LEU A 639 -18.27 -16.51 -8.24
CA LEU A 639 -17.63 -17.50 -7.37
C LEU A 639 -18.02 -17.30 -5.89
N GLY A 640 -17.92 -16.05 -5.40
CA GLY A 640 -18.28 -15.72 -4.02
C GLY A 640 -19.75 -15.97 -3.71
N LEU A 641 -20.65 -15.56 -4.62
CA LEU A 641 -22.09 -15.80 -4.49
C LEU A 641 -22.44 -17.29 -4.53
N ALA A 642 -21.84 -18.05 -5.46
CA ALA A 642 -22.08 -19.49 -5.57
C ALA A 642 -21.56 -20.26 -4.33
N ALA A 643 -20.40 -19.87 -3.79
CA ALA A 643 -19.89 -20.43 -2.54
C ALA A 643 -20.79 -20.10 -1.34
N TRP A 644 -21.36 -18.89 -1.30
CA TRP A 644 -22.27 -18.48 -0.23
C TRP A 644 -23.63 -19.19 -0.29
N VAL A 645 -24.16 -19.40 -1.50
CA VAL A 645 -25.35 -20.23 -1.72
C VAL A 645 -25.06 -21.68 -1.31
N ALA A 646 -23.94 -22.24 -1.73
CA ALA A 646 -23.53 -23.61 -1.35
C ALA A 646 -23.36 -23.77 0.17
N TYR A 647 -22.82 -22.77 0.86
CA TYR A 647 -22.67 -22.75 2.32
C TYR A 647 -24.02 -22.90 3.04
N GLY A 648 -25.10 -22.30 2.52
CA GLY A 648 -26.45 -22.45 3.08
C GLY A 648 -27.00 -23.88 3.07
N PHE A 649 -26.44 -24.79 2.26
CA PHE A 649 -26.82 -26.21 2.21
C PHE A 649 -25.93 -27.12 3.09
N VAL A 650 -24.85 -26.60 3.69
CA VAL A 650 -23.95 -27.41 4.53
C VAL A 650 -24.43 -27.38 5.99
N PRO A 651 -24.53 -28.53 6.69
CA PRO A 651 -24.93 -28.55 8.09
C PRO A 651 -23.98 -27.77 9.01
N ALA A 652 -24.51 -26.77 9.72
CA ALA A 652 -23.75 -25.98 10.71
C ALA A 652 -23.21 -26.84 11.88
N ARG A 653 -23.90 -27.95 12.20
CA ARG A 653 -23.39 -29.01 13.07
C ARG A 653 -23.23 -30.29 12.25
N GLY A 654 -22.04 -30.88 12.33
CA GLY A 654 -21.65 -32.06 11.57
C GLY A 654 -20.18 -32.40 11.82
N GLY A 655 -19.75 -33.58 11.38
CA GLY A 655 -18.36 -34.04 11.51
C GLY A 655 -17.38 -33.27 10.60
N ILE A 656 -16.11 -33.68 10.66
CA ILE A 656 -14.96 -33.02 10.01
C ILE A 656 -15.25 -32.49 8.59
N TRP A 657 -15.86 -33.27 7.71
CA TRP A 657 -16.15 -32.87 6.33
C TRP A 657 -17.12 -31.70 6.21
N ALA A 658 -18.16 -31.64 7.06
CA ALA A 658 -19.09 -30.49 7.08
C ALA A 658 -18.38 -29.24 7.60
N GLN A 659 -17.53 -29.36 8.63
CA GLN A 659 -16.76 -28.23 9.15
C GLN A 659 -15.72 -27.72 8.15
N THR A 660 -14.99 -28.63 7.48
CA THR A 660 -14.05 -28.27 6.39
C THR A 660 -14.79 -27.58 5.24
N ALA A 661 -15.98 -28.06 4.85
CA ALA A 661 -16.78 -27.43 3.81
C ALA A 661 -17.28 -26.03 4.22
N ASN A 662 -17.77 -25.87 5.45
CA ASN A 662 -18.16 -24.58 6.02
C ASN A 662 -16.99 -23.56 6.01
N GLU A 663 -15.80 -23.98 6.41
CA GLU A 663 -14.58 -23.16 6.43
C GLU A 663 -14.10 -22.81 5.02
N LEU A 664 -14.12 -23.77 4.10
CA LEU A 664 -13.74 -23.58 2.70
C LEU A 664 -14.69 -22.61 2.00
N LEU A 665 -16.00 -22.81 2.12
CA LEU A 665 -17.01 -21.99 1.46
C LEU A 665 -17.08 -20.59 2.07
N SER A 666 -16.90 -20.45 3.38
CA SER A 666 -16.74 -19.14 4.04
C SER A 666 -15.48 -18.43 3.54
N THR A 667 -14.37 -19.15 3.36
CA THR A 667 -13.13 -18.57 2.80
C THR A 667 -13.38 -18.08 1.38
N VAL A 668 -13.90 -18.92 0.49
CA VAL A 668 -14.15 -18.57 -0.91
C VAL A 668 -15.13 -17.40 -1.01
N THR A 669 -16.20 -17.37 -0.21
CA THR A 669 -17.16 -16.26 -0.16
C THR A 669 -16.48 -14.93 0.17
N LEU A 670 -15.85 -14.84 1.35
CA LEU A 670 -15.27 -13.59 1.84
C LEU A 670 -14.08 -13.14 0.98
N ALA A 671 -13.21 -14.08 0.59
CA ALA A 671 -12.00 -13.80 -0.16
C ALA A 671 -12.26 -13.48 -1.64
N ALA A 672 -13.31 -14.04 -2.26
CA ALA A 672 -13.70 -13.70 -3.63
C ALA A 672 -14.42 -12.35 -3.68
N LEU A 673 -15.36 -12.07 -2.78
CA LEU A 673 -16.08 -10.80 -2.74
C LEU A 673 -15.15 -9.61 -2.40
N SER A 674 -14.21 -9.78 -1.46
CA SER A 674 -13.19 -8.76 -1.16
C SER A 674 -12.28 -8.49 -2.36
N SER A 675 -11.89 -9.54 -3.09
CA SER A 675 -11.07 -9.43 -4.31
C SER A 675 -11.84 -8.80 -5.48
N ALA A 676 -13.14 -9.10 -5.64
CA ALA A 676 -14.00 -8.49 -6.65
C ALA A 676 -14.14 -6.97 -6.43
N ALA A 677 -14.37 -6.55 -5.17
CA ALA A 677 -14.41 -5.15 -4.79
C ALA A 677 -13.05 -4.45 -5.03
N LEU A 678 -11.94 -5.13 -4.72
CA LEU A 678 -10.60 -4.61 -4.97
C LEU A 678 -10.31 -4.47 -6.48
N ALA A 679 -10.73 -5.42 -7.32
CA ALA A 679 -10.54 -5.35 -8.78
C ALA A 679 -11.27 -4.18 -9.45
N LEU A 680 -12.35 -3.68 -8.84
CA LEU A 680 -13.09 -2.49 -9.26
C LEU A 680 -12.56 -1.18 -8.67
N ALA A 681 -11.66 -1.22 -7.68
CA ALA A 681 -11.13 -0.03 -7.04
C ALA A 681 -10.40 0.90 -8.05
N PRO A 682 -10.66 2.23 -8.07
CA PRO A 682 -10.23 3.11 -9.16
C PRO A 682 -8.77 3.61 -9.03
N MET A 683 -7.86 2.73 -8.58
CA MET A 683 -6.46 3.04 -8.27
C MET A 683 -5.50 2.87 -9.46
N SER A 684 -4.28 3.41 -9.35
CA SER A 684 -3.29 3.48 -10.45
C SER A 684 -2.96 2.13 -11.09
N LEU A 685 -2.98 1.06 -10.31
CA LEU A 685 -2.45 -0.27 -10.63
C LEU A 685 -3.57 -1.31 -10.84
N VAL A 686 -4.84 -0.88 -10.85
CA VAL A 686 -6.02 -1.74 -10.78
C VAL A 686 -6.86 -1.56 -12.05
N LEU A 687 -7.32 -2.68 -12.63
CA LEU A 687 -8.05 -2.69 -13.90
C LEU A 687 -9.34 -1.85 -13.86
N GLY A 688 -10.04 -1.78 -12.72
CA GLY A 688 -11.22 -0.94 -12.49
C GLY A 688 -11.06 0.55 -12.85
N ARG A 689 -9.83 1.10 -12.84
CA ARG A 689 -9.58 2.48 -13.31
C ARG A 689 -9.91 2.67 -14.79
N SER A 690 -9.64 1.66 -15.64
CA SER A 690 -9.96 1.72 -17.08
C SER A 690 -11.47 1.71 -17.31
N LEU A 691 -12.23 0.99 -16.48
CA LEU A 691 -13.69 0.96 -16.51
C LEU A 691 -14.30 2.33 -16.12
N LEU A 692 -13.77 2.98 -15.07
CA LEU A 692 -14.19 4.32 -14.66
C LEU A 692 -13.92 5.36 -15.74
N LEU A 693 -12.73 5.33 -16.36
CA LEU A 693 -12.35 6.25 -17.45
C LEU A 693 -13.19 6.06 -18.71
N ARG A 694 -13.61 4.83 -19.00
CA ARG A 694 -14.49 4.51 -20.14
C ARG A 694 -15.94 4.90 -19.90
N SER A 695 -16.46 4.64 -18.70
CA SER A 695 -17.90 4.67 -18.43
C SER A 695 -18.18 4.69 -16.92
N LEU A 696 -18.20 5.89 -16.34
CA LEU A 696 -18.57 6.13 -14.94
C LEU A 696 -19.87 5.43 -14.48
N PRO A 697 -21.01 5.45 -15.22
CA PRO A 697 -22.23 4.77 -14.75
C PRO A 697 -22.06 3.24 -14.68
N LEU A 698 -21.38 2.63 -15.64
CA LEU A 698 -21.12 1.19 -15.64
C LEU A 698 -20.17 0.79 -14.50
N TRP A 699 -19.12 1.60 -14.24
CA TRP A 699 -18.25 1.44 -13.08
C TRP A 699 -19.03 1.58 -11.76
N ALA A 700 -19.91 2.59 -11.66
CA ALA A 700 -20.70 2.83 -10.44
C ALA A 700 -21.68 1.69 -10.17
N VAL A 701 -22.46 1.25 -11.16
CA VAL A 701 -23.42 0.13 -11.02
C VAL A 701 -22.71 -1.17 -10.63
N THR A 702 -21.61 -1.52 -11.31
CA THR A 702 -20.85 -2.74 -11.00
C THR A 702 -20.17 -2.67 -9.63
N SER A 703 -19.60 -1.53 -9.26
CA SER A 703 -19.00 -1.33 -7.93
C SER A 703 -20.02 -1.40 -6.82
N VAL A 704 -21.18 -0.74 -6.97
CA VAL A 704 -22.27 -0.79 -5.96
C VAL A 704 -22.83 -2.20 -5.85
N ALA A 705 -23.04 -2.93 -6.94
CA ALA A 705 -23.51 -4.31 -6.90
C ALA A 705 -22.54 -5.25 -6.15
N VAL A 706 -21.25 -5.20 -6.48
CA VAL A 706 -20.23 -6.03 -5.83
C VAL A 706 -20.01 -5.63 -4.36
N LEU A 707 -20.00 -4.32 -4.06
CA LEU A 707 -19.92 -3.84 -2.67
C LEU A 707 -21.16 -4.21 -1.86
N THR A 708 -22.35 -4.22 -2.46
CA THR A 708 -23.59 -4.64 -1.77
C THR A 708 -23.50 -6.11 -1.34
N LEU A 709 -23.01 -7.00 -2.22
CA LEU A 709 -22.76 -8.40 -1.86
C LEU A 709 -21.66 -8.54 -0.79
N ALA A 710 -20.56 -7.79 -0.89
CA ALA A 710 -19.48 -7.82 0.08
C ALA A 710 -19.93 -7.31 1.47
N PHE A 711 -20.67 -6.20 1.54
CA PHE A 711 -21.23 -5.68 2.79
C PHE A 711 -22.32 -6.58 3.35
N ALA A 712 -23.11 -7.28 2.52
CA ALA A 712 -24.09 -8.25 2.98
C ALA A 712 -23.40 -9.45 3.66
N ALA A 713 -22.35 -10.01 3.04
CA ALA A 713 -21.57 -11.09 3.64
C ALA A 713 -20.92 -10.64 4.96
N VAL A 714 -20.25 -9.48 4.99
CA VAL A 714 -19.63 -8.93 6.21
C VAL A 714 -20.68 -8.67 7.29
N ALA A 715 -21.86 -8.12 6.95
CA ALA A 715 -22.92 -7.84 7.93
C ALA A 715 -23.41 -9.09 8.66
N THR A 716 -23.52 -10.24 7.98
CA THR A 716 -23.86 -11.51 8.64
C THR A 716 -22.76 -11.97 9.61
N THR A 717 -21.49 -11.90 9.20
CA THR A 717 -20.35 -12.24 10.07
C THR A 717 -20.18 -11.29 11.25
N ALA A 718 -20.68 -10.07 11.15
CA ALA A 718 -20.54 -9.01 12.15
C ALA A 718 -21.71 -8.93 13.14
N SER A 719 -22.54 -9.98 13.23
CA SER A 719 -23.75 -10.04 14.07
C SER A 719 -23.51 -9.83 15.59
N GLY A 720 -22.27 -9.95 16.06
CA GLY A 720 -21.85 -9.61 17.44
C GLY A 720 -21.17 -8.24 17.61
N VAL A 721 -21.02 -7.44 16.55
CA VAL A 721 -20.33 -6.14 16.61
C VAL A 721 -21.27 -5.04 17.08
N GLN A 722 -20.84 -4.26 18.09
CA GLN A 722 -21.64 -3.17 18.65
C GLN A 722 -21.94 -2.09 17.59
N ALA A 723 -23.17 -1.57 17.57
CA ALA A 723 -23.60 -0.52 16.63
C ALA A 723 -22.71 0.73 16.65
N GLY A 724 -22.11 1.07 17.80
CA GLY A 724 -21.14 2.16 17.93
C GLY A 724 -19.93 2.03 17.00
N VAL A 725 -19.44 0.80 16.74
CA VAL A 725 -18.29 0.56 15.85
C VAL A 725 -18.62 0.95 14.41
N TRP A 726 -19.83 0.61 13.95
CA TRP A 726 -20.33 1.00 12.62
C TRP A 726 -20.51 2.51 12.49
N ILE A 727 -20.98 3.17 13.56
CA ILE A 727 -21.08 4.63 13.62
C ILE A 727 -19.69 5.27 13.56
N THR A 728 -18.71 4.77 14.32
CA THR A 728 -17.32 5.26 14.27
C THR A 728 -16.72 5.10 12.87
N ALA A 729 -16.93 3.95 12.20
CA ALA A 729 -16.46 3.74 10.84
C ALA A 729 -17.07 4.75 9.84
N LEU A 730 -18.37 5.03 9.95
CA LEU A 730 -19.05 6.05 9.13
C LEU A 730 -18.55 7.47 9.42
N VAL A 731 -18.31 7.82 10.69
CA VAL A 731 -17.75 9.12 11.09
C VAL A 731 -16.33 9.30 10.54
N VAL A 732 -15.48 8.28 10.63
CA VAL A 732 -14.12 8.30 10.05
C VAL A 732 -14.17 8.44 8.52
N ALA A 733 -15.07 7.73 7.84
CA ALA A 733 -15.27 7.87 6.40
C ALA A 733 -15.76 9.29 6.02
N ALA A 734 -16.70 9.86 6.77
CA ALA A 734 -17.19 11.21 6.55
C ALA A 734 -16.12 12.29 6.81
N ALA A 735 -15.28 12.12 7.84
CA ALA A 735 -14.15 13.00 8.11
C ALA A 735 -13.10 12.93 6.99
N PHE A 736 -12.77 11.72 6.52
CA PHE A 736 -11.89 11.52 5.36
C PHE A 736 -12.46 12.17 4.08
N ALA A 737 -13.77 12.05 3.84
CA ALA A 737 -14.45 12.69 2.73
C ALA A 737 -14.32 14.22 2.79
N ALA A 738 -14.64 14.82 3.96
CA ALA A 738 -14.57 16.25 4.19
C ALA A 738 -13.14 16.81 4.01
N LEU A 739 -12.13 16.15 4.58
CA LEU A 739 -10.72 16.52 4.42
C LEU A 739 -10.27 16.44 2.96
N SER A 740 -10.62 15.35 2.27
CA SER A 740 -10.28 15.14 0.85
C SER A 740 -10.89 16.20 -0.07
N VAL A 741 -12.16 16.55 0.16
CA VAL A 741 -12.86 17.61 -0.58
C VAL A 741 -12.29 19.00 -0.23
N ALA A 742 -11.96 19.26 1.04
CA ALA A 742 -11.35 20.52 1.46
C ALA A 742 -9.97 20.75 0.82
N VAL A 743 -9.11 19.74 0.79
CA VAL A 743 -7.79 19.80 0.12
C VAL A 743 -7.95 19.99 -1.40
N TRP A 744 -8.92 19.32 -2.02
CA TRP A 744 -9.20 19.49 -3.45
C TRP A 744 -9.71 20.91 -3.76
N LEU A 745 -10.67 21.44 -2.98
CA LEU A 745 -11.17 22.81 -3.12
C LEU A 745 -10.08 23.86 -2.87
N TRP A 746 -9.19 23.63 -1.90
CA TRP A 746 -8.07 24.53 -1.63
C TRP A 746 -7.17 24.66 -2.87
N ILE A 747 -6.70 23.52 -3.39
CA ILE A 747 -5.76 23.46 -4.52
C ILE A 747 -6.41 23.91 -5.84
N ARG A 748 -7.71 23.67 -6.04
CA ARG A 748 -8.41 23.98 -7.30
C ARG A 748 -9.12 25.33 -7.36
N VAL A 749 -9.49 25.91 -6.22
CA VAL A 749 -10.32 27.12 -6.16
C VAL A 749 -9.66 28.23 -5.33
N VAL A 750 -9.21 27.92 -4.11
CA VAL A 750 -8.69 28.94 -3.19
C VAL A 750 -7.31 29.43 -3.64
N GLU A 751 -6.35 28.52 -3.79
CA GLU A 751 -4.95 28.84 -4.13
C GLU A 751 -4.81 29.60 -5.46
N PRO A 752 -5.50 29.23 -6.58
CA PRO A 752 -5.49 30.04 -7.81
C PRO A 752 -6.18 31.40 -7.67
N SER A 753 -7.11 31.57 -6.71
CA SER A 753 -7.76 32.87 -6.46
C SER A 753 -6.90 33.83 -5.63
N LEU A 754 -5.94 33.30 -4.85
CA LEU A 754 -4.96 34.08 -4.09
C LEU A 754 -3.71 34.45 -4.91
N GLN A 755 -3.55 33.86 -6.10
CA GLN A 755 -2.42 34.08 -7.02
C GLN A 755 -2.76 34.99 -8.20
N ARG A 756 -3.98 35.52 -8.29
CA ARG A 756 -4.34 36.58 -9.23
C ARG A 756 -4.15 37.94 -8.55
N PRO A 757 -3.35 38.86 -9.13
CA PRO A 757 -3.22 40.23 -8.63
C PRO A 757 -4.50 41.04 -8.82
#